data_AF-A0A2H1X3E8-F1
#
_entry.id   AF-A0A2H1X3E8-F1
#
_cell.length_a   1.000
_cell.length_b   1.000
_cell.length_c   1.000
_cell.angle_alpha   90.00
_cell.angle_beta   90.00
_cell.angle_gamma   90.00
#
_symmetry.space_group_name_H-M   'P 1'
#
loop_
_entity.id
_entity.type
_entity.pdbx_description
1 polymer ?
#
loop_
_entity_poly.entity_id
_entity_poly.type
_entity_poly.pdbx_seq_one_letter_code
_entity_poly.pdbx_strand_id
1 'polypeptide(L)'
;MNLVDQPAPEVTIEQGKLSGKISTDGSFFEYIGIPYASTNSSTRFKAPHPPPSWDGVYKAVDEIYQCPQSSLFGIVVGTEDCLKINVYVPALAKKPLPVMVYIHGGAFLLGSGGKFIYAPDFLVKRDVILVTFNYRLGALGFLCLGIKEAPGNAGIKDQIAALRWVKKNIRAFGGDPDNITVFGQSAGATSVSLLLVSKATEGLFHKAIVQSGASTSSWAINRQPRWVASLIAKHLGYDTEDPNEIYEIFSKIPHEKLVKARPKKPLGMYFDTQLLNYPCVEKEIEGVEAVVTDYPYNILDSNPKNIPVIYGTTSKEGMFLIPDDTKESLAARDAKYMIASDLLFSSEEEAANVSRMARTFYFGEKNISFEVQNTIIDLNTELYFEVPAILESEVIIKNVETNVFNYYYNYSGGRNFLKFISGFKNETGACHSDEILYLFKGNIWPFPISKDDQKMIEWMTKMWTNFAKYGNPTPNDDLPVKWEPSTKDTMKFLYIDQELKMGPIPNPKAYQLWKILFTLFAVNLVDQPAPEVKIEQGILSGKVSADGSYFEYVGIPYASTNSSTRFKAPLAPVSWKGVYKAVDEHYQCPQPSMLGVIGMEDCLKINVYVPVKAKNPLPVMVYIHGGTYIIGNGGKLLYGPDFLIHQNVILVTFNYRLGALGFICLGIKEAPGNAGLKDQIAALRWVKKNIAAFGGDPDNVTLFGLSAGATSVSMLIASNATK
;
A
#
# COMPACT_ATOMS: atom_id res chain seq x y z
N MET A 1 -16.66 -48.01 -1.01
CA MET A 1 -15.46 -47.41 -1.64
C MET A 1 -15.52 -47.71 -3.12
N ASN A 2 -15.73 -46.70 -3.97
CA ASN A 2 -15.45 -46.86 -5.40
C ASN A 2 -13.93 -46.84 -5.56
N LEU A 3 -13.37 -47.94 -6.06
CA LEU A 3 -11.91 -48.11 -6.28
C LEU A 3 -11.42 -47.45 -7.58
N VAL A 4 -12.33 -46.83 -8.35
CA VAL A 4 -12.04 -46.19 -9.64
C VAL A 4 -12.72 -44.82 -9.65
N ASP A 5 -11.95 -43.77 -9.91
CA ASP A 5 -12.48 -42.41 -10.15
C ASP A 5 -13.44 -42.46 -11.34
N GLN A 6 -14.71 -42.11 -11.11
CA GLN A 6 -15.68 -42.01 -12.19
C GLN A 6 -15.42 -40.71 -12.98
N PRO A 7 -15.38 -40.76 -14.33
CA PRO A 7 -15.13 -39.58 -15.13
C PRO A 7 -16.28 -38.58 -15.01
N ALA A 8 -15.95 -37.30 -14.85
CA ALA A 8 -16.91 -36.22 -15.03
C ALA A 8 -17.26 -36.03 -16.52
N PRO A 9 -18.37 -35.35 -16.86
CA PRO A 9 -18.67 -34.98 -18.23
C PRO A 9 -17.50 -34.26 -18.91
N GLU A 10 -17.28 -34.50 -20.19
CA GLU A 10 -16.25 -33.76 -20.92
C GLU A 10 -16.68 -32.32 -21.16
N VAL A 11 -15.75 -31.38 -21.00
CA VAL A 11 -15.98 -29.94 -21.19
C VAL A 11 -15.07 -29.43 -22.29
N THR A 12 -15.61 -28.67 -23.24
CA THR A 12 -14.80 -28.02 -24.28
C THR A 12 -14.61 -26.55 -23.92
N ILE A 13 -13.36 -26.16 -23.70
CA ILE A 13 -12.93 -24.78 -23.47
C ILE A 13 -12.13 -24.29 -24.68
N GLU A 14 -11.71 -23.03 -24.70
CA GLU A 14 -10.94 -22.49 -25.82
C GLU A 14 -9.64 -23.28 -26.09
N GLN A 15 -8.97 -23.71 -25.03
CA GLN A 15 -7.67 -24.40 -25.12
C GLN A 15 -7.78 -25.86 -25.63
N GLY A 16 -8.98 -26.45 -25.59
CA GLY A 16 -9.21 -27.85 -25.95
C GLY A 16 -10.27 -28.54 -25.11
N LYS A 17 -10.37 -29.87 -25.24
CA LYS A 17 -11.31 -30.69 -24.48
C LYS A 17 -10.72 -31.14 -23.15
N LEU A 18 -11.53 -31.17 -22.10
CA LEU A 18 -11.18 -31.57 -20.74
C LEU A 18 -12.02 -32.77 -20.30
N SER A 19 -11.43 -33.66 -19.52
CA SER A 19 -12.15 -34.61 -18.66
C SER A 19 -11.75 -34.41 -17.20
N GLY A 20 -12.73 -34.47 -16.29
CA GLY A 20 -12.54 -34.35 -14.86
C GLY A 20 -12.91 -35.66 -14.13
N LYS A 21 -13.17 -35.56 -12.82
CA LYS A 21 -13.69 -36.66 -12.01
C LYS A 21 -14.90 -36.25 -11.18
N ILE A 22 -15.72 -37.22 -10.80
CA ILE A 22 -16.85 -37.02 -9.89
C ILE A 22 -16.33 -37.06 -8.45
N SER A 23 -16.86 -36.20 -7.57
CA SER A 23 -16.57 -36.23 -6.14
C SER A 23 -16.95 -37.58 -5.52
N THR A 24 -16.29 -37.96 -4.42
CA THR A 24 -16.52 -39.26 -3.77
C THR A 24 -17.98 -39.49 -3.36
N ASP A 25 -18.70 -38.43 -3.00
CA ASP A 25 -20.12 -38.47 -2.62
C ASP A 25 -21.08 -38.22 -3.80
N GLY A 26 -20.56 -38.06 -5.02
CA GLY A 26 -21.37 -37.80 -6.21
C GLY A 26 -21.97 -36.40 -6.31
N SER A 27 -21.68 -35.50 -5.36
CA SER A 27 -22.34 -34.20 -5.26
C SER A 27 -21.82 -33.14 -6.23
N PHE A 28 -20.59 -33.26 -6.73
CA PHE A 28 -20.02 -32.31 -7.69
C PHE A 28 -18.98 -32.93 -8.62
N PHE A 29 -18.66 -32.23 -9.70
CA PHE A 29 -17.59 -32.53 -10.63
C PHE A 29 -16.34 -31.71 -10.31
N GLU A 30 -15.18 -32.31 -10.46
CA GLU A 30 -13.87 -31.71 -10.23
C GLU A 30 -13.06 -31.71 -11.53
N TYR A 31 -12.61 -30.53 -11.96
CA TYR A 31 -11.62 -30.37 -13.03
C TYR A 31 -10.41 -29.65 -12.41
N ILE A 32 -9.33 -30.39 -12.16
CA ILE A 32 -8.20 -29.97 -11.34
C ILE A 32 -6.95 -29.84 -12.22
N GLY A 33 -6.15 -28.80 -11.98
CA GLY A 33 -4.84 -28.67 -12.61
C GLY A 33 -4.90 -28.23 -14.07
N ILE A 34 -5.90 -27.45 -14.47
CA ILE A 34 -6.02 -26.91 -15.84
C ILE A 34 -5.01 -25.77 -16.01
N PRO A 35 -4.15 -25.74 -17.04
CA PRO A 35 -3.28 -24.60 -17.31
C PRO A 35 -4.10 -23.37 -17.72
N TYR A 36 -4.08 -22.30 -16.93
CA TYR A 36 -4.77 -21.03 -17.28
C TYR A 36 -3.83 -19.99 -17.89
N ALA A 37 -2.53 -20.17 -17.70
CA ALA A 37 -1.46 -19.38 -18.26
C ALA A 37 -0.18 -20.22 -18.32
N SER A 38 0.89 -19.69 -18.93
CA SER A 38 2.19 -20.34 -18.98
C SER A 38 3.31 -19.44 -18.48
N THR A 39 4.30 -20.03 -17.82
CA THR A 39 5.53 -19.37 -17.39
C THR A 39 6.66 -20.40 -17.33
N ASN A 40 7.90 -19.94 -17.49
CA ASN A 40 9.08 -20.79 -17.37
C ASN A 40 10.25 -19.96 -16.80
N SER A 41 11.40 -20.62 -16.60
CA SER A 41 12.59 -20.01 -16.02
C SER A 41 13.11 -18.78 -16.80
N SER A 42 12.90 -18.71 -18.13
CA SER A 42 13.31 -17.56 -18.95
C SER A 42 12.35 -16.35 -18.84
N THR A 43 11.15 -16.55 -18.30
CA THR A 43 10.10 -15.52 -18.19
C THR A 43 9.69 -15.26 -16.74
N ARG A 44 10.42 -15.82 -15.76
CA ARG A 44 9.96 -15.96 -14.36
C ARG A 44 9.56 -14.66 -13.65
N PHE A 45 10.07 -13.50 -14.05
CA PHE A 45 9.73 -12.19 -13.45
C PHE A 45 8.80 -11.31 -14.31
N LYS A 46 8.37 -11.82 -15.47
CA LYS A 46 7.50 -11.11 -16.43
C LYS A 46 6.04 -11.50 -16.21
N ALA A 47 5.12 -10.76 -16.87
CA ALA A 47 3.72 -11.18 -16.99
C ALA A 47 3.63 -12.61 -17.56
N PRO A 48 2.63 -13.40 -17.15
CA PRO A 48 2.48 -14.76 -17.67
C PRO A 48 2.08 -14.74 -19.15
N HIS A 49 2.49 -15.78 -19.87
CA HIS A 49 2.06 -16.00 -21.25
C HIS A 49 0.66 -16.62 -21.31
N PRO A 50 -0.03 -16.55 -22.47
CA PRO A 50 -1.31 -17.22 -22.67
C PRO A 50 -1.27 -18.72 -22.30
N PRO A 51 -2.43 -19.30 -21.94
CA PRO A 51 -2.52 -20.73 -21.67
C PRO A 51 -2.14 -21.56 -22.91
N PRO A 52 -1.47 -22.72 -22.73
CA PRO A 52 -1.23 -23.66 -23.81
C PRO A 52 -2.56 -24.25 -24.33
N SER A 53 -2.58 -24.60 -25.61
CA SER A 53 -3.65 -25.41 -26.22
C SER A 53 -3.16 -26.84 -26.42
N TRP A 54 -4.08 -27.79 -26.53
CA TRP A 54 -3.75 -29.21 -26.70
C TRP A 54 -4.73 -29.92 -27.64
N ASP A 55 -4.22 -30.96 -28.30
CA ASP A 55 -5.04 -31.90 -29.05
C ASP A 55 -5.58 -33.02 -28.15
N GLY A 56 -6.74 -33.57 -28.50
CA GLY A 56 -7.38 -34.64 -27.72
C GLY A 56 -8.04 -34.15 -26.43
N VAL A 57 -8.04 -35.00 -25.40
CA VAL A 57 -8.70 -34.74 -24.11
C VAL A 57 -7.67 -34.62 -23.00
N TYR A 58 -7.54 -33.44 -22.42
CA TYR A 58 -6.67 -33.22 -21.26
C TYR A 58 -7.37 -33.72 -19.98
N LYS A 59 -6.66 -34.56 -19.22
CA LYS A 59 -7.17 -35.17 -17.99
C LYS A 59 -6.93 -34.23 -16.81
N ALA A 60 -7.92 -33.41 -16.48
CA ALA A 60 -7.88 -32.44 -15.40
C ALA A 60 -8.13 -33.10 -14.03
N VAL A 61 -7.19 -33.91 -13.57
CA VAL A 61 -7.26 -34.62 -12.27
C VAL A 61 -5.96 -34.53 -11.47
N ASP A 62 -4.98 -33.75 -11.93
CA ASP A 62 -3.68 -33.63 -11.28
C ASP A 62 -3.77 -32.74 -10.05
N GLU A 63 -3.42 -33.28 -8.88
CA GLU A 63 -3.47 -32.58 -7.60
C GLU A 63 -2.10 -32.00 -7.17
N ILE A 64 -1.03 -32.18 -7.97
CA ILE A 64 0.35 -31.80 -7.63
C ILE A 64 0.87 -30.70 -8.57
N TYR A 65 0.53 -29.43 -8.29
CA TYR A 65 0.85 -28.31 -9.20
C TYR A 65 1.26 -27.02 -8.48
N GLN A 66 1.82 -27.10 -7.28
CA GLN A 66 2.19 -25.95 -6.45
C GLN A 66 3.29 -25.08 -7.08
N CYS A 67 3.22 -23.77 -6.88
CA CYS A 67 4.33 -22.86 -7.22
C CYS A 67 5.51 -23.03 -6.24
N PRO A 68 6.74 -22.67 -6.64
CA PRO A 68 7.91 -22.90 -5.83
C PRO A 68 7.83 -22.15 -4.50
N GLN A 69 7.91 -22.89 -3.41
CA GLN A 69 7.74 -22.35 -2.06
C GLN A 69 8.43 -23.26 -1.03
N SER A 70 8.66 -22.72 0.18
CA SER A 70 9.12 -23.56 1.29
C SER A 70 7.94 -24.28 1.93
N SER A 71 8.02 -25.60 2.02
CA SER A 71 7.13 -26.41 2.86
C SER A 71 7.35 -26.12 4.35
N LEU A 72 6.44 -26.64 5.18
CA LEU A 72 6.52 -26.59 6.65
C LEU A 72 7.82 -27.23 7.20
N PHE A 73 8.44 -28.16 6.48
CA PHE A 73 9.69 -28.81 6.88
C PHE A 73 10.96 -28.11 6.34
N GLY A 74 10.82 -26.91 5.76
CA GLY A 74 11.95 -26.15 5.20
C GLY A 74 12.47 -26.67 3.85
N ILE A 75 11.79 -27.66 3.26
CA ILE A 75 12.12 -28.20 1.93
C ILE A 75 11.39 -27.37 0.87
N VAL A 76 12.08 -27.03 -0.22
CA VAL A 76 11.44 -26.35 -1.36
C VAL A 76 10.61 -27.36 -2.14
N VAL A 77 9.36 -27.02 -2.39
CA VAL A 77 8.38 -27.82 -3.16
C VAL A 77 7.83 -26.98 -4.30
N GLY A 78 7.21 -27.64 -5.29
CA GLY A 78 6.58 -27.00 -6.43
C GLY A 78 7.50 -26.85 -7.64
N THR A 79 6.94 -26.36 -8.74
CA THR A 79 7.64 -26.16 -10.02
C THR A 79 7.30 -24.80 -10.61
N GLU A 80 8.11 -24.26 -11.53
CA GLU A 80 7.78 -22.97 -12.16
C GLU A 80 6.57 -23.07 -13.11
N ASP A 81 6.28 -24.23 -13.69
CA ASP A 81 5.02 -24.49 -14.41
C ASP A 81 3.87 -24.80 -13.43
N CYS A 82 3.49 -23.81 -12.64
CA CYS A 82 2.50 -23.94 -11.57
C CYS A 82 1.19 -23.17 -11.82
N LEU A 83 1.06 -22.45 -12.94
CA LEU A 83 -0.10 -21.60 -13.22
C LEU A 83 -1.31 -22.43 -13.66
N LYS A 84 -1.85 -23.18 -12.69
CA LYS A 84 -3.00 -24.07 -12.86
C LYS A 84 -4.21 -23.60 -12.06
N ILE A 85 -5.39 -23.90 -12.59
CA ILE A 85 -6.71 -23.56 -12.05
C ILE A 85 -7.55 -24.82 -11.87
N ASN A 86 -8.43 -24.80 -10.88
CA ASN A 86 -9.39 -25.84 -10.59
C ASN A 86 -10.80 -25.28 -10.69
N VAL A 87 -11.73 -26.09 -11.22
CA VAL A 87 -13.14 -25.75 -11.32
C VAL A 87 -13.96 -26.87 -10.68
N TYR A 88 -14.79 -26.50 -9.70
CA TYR A 88 -15.69 -27.40 -8.99
C TYR A 88 -17.13 -27.04 -9.30
N VAL A 89 -17.87 -27.99 -9.86
CA VAL A 89 -19.22 -27.76 -10.43
C VAL A 89 -20.25 -28.65 -9.74
N PRO A 90 -21.30 -28.10 -9.12
CA PRO A 90 -22.34 -28.93 -8.50
C PRO A 90 -23.07 -29.77 -9.54
N ALA A 91 -23.23 -31.07 -9.27
CA ALA A 91 -23.66 -32.03 -10.29
C ALA A 91 -25.13 -31.88 -10.70
N LEU A 92 -25.99 -31.43 -9.78
CA LEU A 92 -27.45 -31.40 -9.94
C LEU A 92 -28.04 -29.98 -10.02
N ALA A 93 -27.21 -28.94 -9.94
CA ALA A 93 -27.70 -27.56 -9.88
C ALA A 93 -28.16 -27.04 -11.26
N LYS A 94 -29.18 -26.17 -11.25
CA LYS A 94 -29.68 -25.52 -12.46
C LYS A 94 -28.75 -24.38 -12.89
N LYS A 95 -28.36 -24.41 -14.17
CA LYS A 95 -27.47 -23.43 -14.80
C LYS A 95 -28.25 -22.25 -15.41
N PRO A 96 -27.63 -21.07 -15.61
CA PRO A 96 -26.24 -20.73 -15.28
C PRO A 96 -26.03 -20.48 -13.78
N LEU A 97 -24.83 -20.77 -13.27
CA LEU A 97 -24.49 -20.66 -11.85
C LEU A 97 -23.58 -19.47 -11.56
N PRO A 98 -23.74 -18.77 -10.43
CA PRO A 98 -22.76 -17.78 -9.99
C PRO A 98 -21.41 -18.44 -9.73
N VAL A 99 -20.35 -17.67 -10.00
CA VAL A 99 -18.97 -18.15 -9.96
C VAL A 99 -18.25 -17.46 -8.81
N MET A 100 -17.64 -18.26 -7.92
CA MET A 100 -16.80 -17.76 -6.83
C MET A 100 -15.35 -18.12 -7.14
N VAL A 101 -14.47 -17.13 -7.30
CA VAL A 101 -13.04 -17.31 -7.60
C VAL A 101 -12.23 -17.00 -6.35
N TYR A 102 -11.62 -18.01 -5.75
CA TYR A 102 -10.84 -17.89 -4.53
C TYR A 102 -9.36 -17.67 -4.81
N ILE A 103 -8.78 -16.64 -4.17
CA ILE A 103 -7.34 -16.35 -4.16
C ILE A 103 -6.78 -16.73 -2.79
N HIS A 104 -5.84 -17.67 -2.76
CA HIS A 104 -5.26 -18.15 -1.51
C HIS A 104 -4.33 -17.11 -0.86
N GLY A 105 -4.30 -17.13 0.47
CA GLY A 105 -3.35 -16.38 1.29
C GLY A 105 -1.97 -17.05 1.39
N GLY A 106 -1.21 -16.69 2.42
CA GLY A 106 0.14 -17.21 2.68
C GLY A 106 1.26 -16.19 2.52
N ALA A 107 0.99 -14.93 2.89
CA ALA A 107 1.94 -13.82 2.89
C ALA A 107 2.68 -13.61 1.57
N PHE A 108 2.08 -13.99 0.42
CA PHE A 108 2.74 -14.01 -0.89
C PHE A 108 3.97 -14.93 -1.00
N LEU A 109 4.26 -15.77 0.00
CA LEU A 109 5.45 -16.63 0.07
C LEU A 109 5.13 -18.12 -0.05
N LEU A 110 3.92 -18.52 0.34
CA LEU A 110 3.46 -19.90 0.35
C LEU A 110 1.95 -19.97 0.03
N GLY A 111 1.44 -21.17 -0.17
CA GLY A 111 0.04 -21.46 -0.45
C GLY A 111 -0.18 -22.13 -1.81
N SER A 112 -1.39 -22.65 -1.99
CA SER A 112 -1.88 -23.20 -3.26
C SER A 112 -3.40 -23.24 -3.25
N GLY A 113 -4.05 -23.19 -4.41
CA GLY A 113 -5.49 -23.39 -4.58
C GLY A 113 -5.97 -24.84 -4.38
N GLY A 114 -5.13 -25.75 -3.87
CA GLY A 114 -5.45 -27.17 -3.73
C GLY A 114 -6.40 -27.50 -2.58
N LYS A 115 -7.01 -28.70 -2.65
CA LYS A 115 -7.97 -29.23 -1.68
C LYS A 115 -7.40 -29.49 -0.28
N PHE A 116 -6.08 -29.43 -0.11
CA PHE A 116 -5.44 -29.60 1.21
C PHE A 116 -6.01 -28.62 2.24
N ILE A 117 -6.16 -27.34 1.88
CA ILE A 117 -6.88 -26.34 2.70
C ILE A 117 -8.25 -26.04 2.08
N TYR A 118 -8.33 -25.90 0.76
CA TYR A 118 -9.49 -25.31 0.08
C TYR A 118 -10.40 -26.35 -0.56
N ALA A 119 -10.67 -27.44 0.17
CA ALA A 119 -11.62 -28.47 -0.27
C ALA A 119 -13.04 -27.86 -0.45
N PRO A 120 -13.69 -28.09 -1.60
CA PRO A 120 -14.84 -27.32 -2.07
C PRO A 120 -16.18 -27.73 -1.43
N ASP A 121 -16.20 -28.82 -0.66
CA ASP A 121 -17.39 -29.58 -0.27
C ASP A 121 -18.51 -28.72 0.32
N PHE A 122 -18.17 -27.69 1.09
CA PHE A 122 -19.15 -26.85 1.80
C PHE A 122 -19.77 -25.77 0.90
N LEU A 123 -18.97 -25.13 0.04
CA LEU A 123 -19.45 -24.05 -0.84
C LEU A 123 -20.23 -24.61 -2.03
N VAL A 124 -19.72 -25.65 -2.70
CA VAL A 124 -20.34 -26.15 -3.94
C VAL A 124 -21.74 -26.72 -3.70
N LYS A 125 -22.01 -27.25 -2.50
CA LYS A 125 -23.35 -27.70 -2.08
C LYS A 125 -24.39 -26.58 -1.96
N ARG A 126 -23.97 -25.32 -2.12
CA ARG A 126 -24.86 -24.15 -2.14
C ARG A 126 -25.09 -23.64 -3.57
N ASP A 127 -25.00 -24.49 -4.60
CA ASP A 127 -25.30 -24.13 -5.99
C ASP A 127 -24.46 -22.95 -6.50
N VAL A 128 -23.15 -23.01 -6.30
CA VAL A 128 -22.17 -22.09 -6.87
C VAL A 128 -21.06 -22.89 -7.55
N ILE A 129 -20.47 -22.33 -8.61
CA ILE A 129 -19.21 -22.87 -9.14
C ILE A 129 -18.08 -22.25 -8.34
N LEU A 130 -17.23 -23.08 -7.74
CA LEU A 130 -16.02 -22.63 -7.06
C LEU A 130 -14.83 -22.81 -7.99
N VAL A 131 -14.02 -21.77 -8.10
CA VAL A 131 -12.76 -21.76 -8.82
C VAL A 131 -11.64 -21.44 -7.84
N THR A 132 -10.57 -22.22 -7.86
CA THR A 132 -9.34 -21.97 -7.08
C THR A 132 -8.13 -22.10 -8.00
N PHE A 133 -7.04 -21.40 -7.74
CA PHE A 133 -5.88 -21.44 -8.62
C PHE A 133 -4.59 -21.10 -7.87
N ASN A 134 -3.45 -21.32 -8.52
CA ASN A 134 -2.14 -20.93 -8.04
C ASN A 134 -1.63 -19.68 -8.77
N TYR A 135 -0.89 -18.83 -8.06
CA TYR A 135 -0.15 -17.70 -8.63
C TYR A 135 1.30 -17.73 -8.13
N ARG A 136 2.25 -17.09 -8.83
CA ARG A 136 3.66 -17.09 -8.42
C ARG A 136 3.87 -16.39 -7.08
N LEU A 137 4.82 -16.91 -6.30
CA LEU A 137 5.10 -16.51 -4.92
C LEU A 137 6.55 -16.03 -4.76
N GLY A 138 6.85 -15.36 -3.65
CA GLY A 138 8.17 -14.88 -3.29
C GLY A 138 8.78 -13.97 -4.35
N ALA A 139 10.11 -14.02 -4.50
CA ALA A 139 10.80 -13.25 -5.53
C ALA A 139 10.33 -13.60 -6.96
N LEU A 140 9.86 -14.82 -7.20
CA LEU A 140 9.36 -15.23 -8.52
C LEU A 140 8.04 -14.52 -8.88
N GLY A 141 7.20 -14.21 -7.88
CA GLY A 141 5.95 -13.48 -8.10
C GLY A 141 6.07 -11.96 -7.95
N PHE A 142 6.99 -11.49 -7.11
CA PHE A 142 6.94 -10.11 -6.60
C PHE A 142 8.28 -9.36 -6.68
N LEU A 143 9.25 -9.85 -7.47
CA LEU A 143 10.42 -9.05 -7.81
C LEU A 143 9.99 -7.78 -8.57
N CYS A 144 10.37 -6.63 -8.05
CA CYS A 144 9.99 -5.33 -8.60
C CYS A 144 11.22 -4.42 -8.70
N LEU A 145 11.77 -4.34 -9.90
CA LEU A 145 12.99 -3.57 -10.19
C LEU A 145 12.68 -2.30 -11.01
N GLY A 146 11.46 -2.19 -11.54
CA GLY A 146 11.04 -1.06 -12.38
C GLY A 146 11.82 -1.00 -13.71
N ILE A 147 12.16 -2.17 -14.25
CA ILE A 147 12.73 -2.38 -15.59
C ILE A 147 11.80 -3.31 -16.39
N LYS A 148 11.95 -3.37 -17.72
CA LYS A 148 11.03 -4.11 -18.60
C LYS A 148 10.99 -5.61 -18.30
N GLU A 149 12.10 -6.18 -17.85
CA GLU A 149 12.27 -7.60 -17.59
C GLU A 149 11.73 -8.04 -16.22
N ALA A 150 11.65 -7.11 -15.27
CA ALA A 150 11.13 -7.30 -13.92
C ALA A 150 10.35 -6.05 -13.47
N PRO A 151 9.21 -5.76 -14.13
CA PRO A 151 8.45 -4.53 -13.89
C PRO A 151 7.81 -4.51 -12.49
N GLY A 152 7.51 -5.69 -11.94
CA GLY A 152 6.78 -5.87 -10.69
C GLY A 152 5.53 -6.73 -10.88
N ASN A 153 4.97 -7.17 -9.75
CA ASN A 153 3.62 -7.72 -9.63
C ASN A 153 3.29 -8.89 -10.57
N ALA A 154 4.26 -9.75 -10.89
CA ALA A 154 4.04 -10.92 -11.74
C ALA A 154 2.97 -11.87 -11.16
N GLY A 155 2.94 -12.05 -9.83
CA GLY A 155 1.92 -12.82 -9.13
C GLY A 155 0.51 -12.20 -9.20
N ILE A 156 0.38 -10.87 -9.21
CA ILE A 156 -0.93 -10.20 -9.43
C ILE A 156 -1.34 -10.36 -10.90
N LYS A 157 -0.40 -10.27 -11.84
CA LYS A 157 -0.66 -10.50 -13.27
C LYS A 157 -1.10 -11.95 -13.54
N ASP A 158 -0.59 -12.91 -12.79
CA ASP A 158 -1.08 -14.30 -12.80
C ASP A 158 -2.54 -14.38 -12.37
N GLN A 159 -2.92 -13.71 -11.30
CA GLN A 159 -4.32 -13.66 -10.84
C GLN A 159 -5.25 -13.00 -11.87
N ILE A 160 -4.79 -11.94 -12.53
CA ILE A 160 -5.54 -11.29 -13.63
C ILE A 160 -5.69 -12.25 -14.81
N ALA A 161 -4.64 -12.99 -15.18
CA ALA A 161 -4.71 -14.01 -16.23
C ALA A 161 -5.70 -15.13 -15.88
N ALA A 162 -5.74 -15.56 -14.61
CA ALA A 162 -6.73 -16.53 -14.14
C ALA A 162 -8.16 -15.98 -14.26
N LEU A 163 -8.40 -14.73 -13.87
CA LEU A 163 -9.71 -14.09 -14.02
C LEU A 163 -10.13 -13.92 -15.49
N ARG A 164 -9.20 -13.55 -16.37
CA ARG A 164 -9.42 -13.51 -17.83
C ARG A 164 -9.79 -14.89 -18.37
N TRP A 165 -9.10 -15.94 -17.90
CA TRP A 165 -9.41 -17.32 -18.25
C TRP A 165 -10.81 -17.74 -17.77
N VAL A 166 -11.18 -17.39 -16.52
CA VAL A 166 -12.52 -17.66 -15.98
C VAL A 166 -13.58 -16.96 -16.81
N LYS A 167 -13.45 -15.65 -17.04
CA LYS A 167 -14.41 -14.87 -17.84
C LYS A 167 -14.66 -15.48 -19.22
N LYS A 168 -13.62 -16.04 -19.83
CA LYS A 168 -13.68 -16.65 -21.16
C LYS A 168 -14.24 -18.08 -21.19
N ASN A 169 -13.94 -18.89 -20.18
CA ASN A 169 -14.19 -20.34 -20.24
C ASN A 169 -15.30 -20.84 -19.31
N ILE A 170 -15.68 -20.08 -18.26
CA ILE A 170 -16.55 -20.61 -17.20
C ILE A 170 -17.96 -20.99 -17.68
N ARG A 171 -18.41 -20.39 -18.80
CA ARG A 171 -19.67 -20.75 -19.45
C ARG A 171 -19.71 -22.22 -19.88
N ALA A 172 -18.59 -22.80 -20.30
CA ALA A 172 -18.50 -24.21 -20.69
C ALA A 172 -18.77 -25.16 -19.51
N PHE A 173 -18.47 -24.71 -18.29
CA PHE A 173 -18.75 -25.44 -17.04
C PHE A 173 -20.18 -25.19 -16.52
N GLY A 174 -20.95 -24.32 -17.17
CA GLY A 174 -22.28 -23.90 -16.73
C GLY A 174 -22.29 -22.69 -15.80
N GLY A 175 -21.17 -21.97 -15.68
CA GLY A 175 -21.09 -20.74 -14.90
C GLY A 175 -21.56 -19.52 -15.68
N ASP A 176 -21.99 -18.51 -14.95
CA ASP A 176 -22.33 -17.21 -15.49
C ASP A 176 -21.07 -16.30 -15.51
N PRO A 177 -20.50 -15.98 -16.68
CA PRO A 177 -19.35 -15.08 -16.75
C PRO A 177 -19.71 -13.65 -16.31
N ASP A 178 -20.99 -13.29 -16.23
CA ASP A 178 -21.47 -11.96 -15.82
C ASP A 178 -21.92 -11.93 -14.34
N ASN A 179 -21.67 -13.01 -13.60
CA ASN A 179 -21.89 -13.09 -12.16
C ASN A 179 -20.72 -13.78 -11.43
N ILE A 180 -19.56 -13.11 -11.49
CA ILE A 180 -18.31 -13.55 -10.85
C ILE A 180 -18.06 -12.76 -9.56
N THR A 181 -17.84 -13.48 -8.46
CA THR A 181 -17.38 -12.97 -7.18
C THR A 181 -15.94 -13.42 -6.96
N VAL A 182 -15.02 -12.46 -6.80
CA VAL A 182 -13.65 -12.76 -6.39
C VAL A 182 -13.53 -12.66 -4.87
N PHE A 183 -12.87 -13.60 -4.23
CA PHE A 183 -12.67 -13.55 -2.79
C PHE A 183 -11.33 -14.15 -2.38
N GLY A 184 -10.84 -13.74 -1.22
CA GLY A 184 -9.55 -14.21 -0.72
C GLY A 184 -9.39 -13.91 0.75
N GLN A 185 -8.37 -14.52 1.35
CA GLN A 185 -8.02 -14.33 2.76
C GLN A 185 -6.55 -13.96 2.91
N SER A 186 -6.21 -13.10 3.88
CA SER A 186 -4.83 -12.66 4.13
C SER A 186 -4.21 -11.99 2.89
N ALA A 187 -3.02 -12.41 2.45
CA ALA A 187 -2.43 -11.99 1.17
C ALA A 187 -3.35 -12.19 -0.04
N GLY A 188 -4.27 -13.16 0.01
CA GLY A 188 -5.30 -13.35 -1.01
C GLY A 188 -6.40 -12.28 -0.94
N ALA A 189 -6.75 -11.79 0.25
CA ALA A 189 -7.67 -10.66 0.42
C ALA A 189 -7.02 -9.34 -0.01
N THR A 190 -5.76 -9.12 0.37
CA THR A 190 -4.96 -8.01 -0.16
C THR A 190 -4.86 -8.08 -1.67
N SER A 191 -4.70 -9.28 -2.26
CA SER A 191 -4.77 -9.46 -3.71
C SER A 191 -6.13 -9.03 -4.28
N VAL A 192 -7.25 -9.46 -3.69
CA VAL A 192 -8.60 -9.02 -4.11
C VAL A 192 -8.73 -7.49 -4.05
N SER A 193 -8.24 -6.88 -2.98
CA SER A 193 -8.25 -5.44 -2.80
C SER A 193 -7.38 -4.72 -3.84
N LEU A 194 -6.20 -5.25 -4.17
CA LEU A 194 -5.37 -4.73 -5.27
C LEU A 194 -6.05 -4.88 -6.64
N LEU A 195 -6.81 -5.95 -6.85
CA LEU A 195 -7.61 -6.13 -8.07
C LEU A 195 -8.78 -5.13 -8.15
N LEU A 196 -9.30 -4.62 -7.02
CA LEU A 196 -10.31 -3.55 -7.00
C LEU A 196 -9.74 -2.20 -7.44
N VAL A 197 -8.47 -1.91 -7.16
CA VAL A 197 -7.82 -0.64 -7.58
C VAL A 197 -7.15 -0.73 -8.96
N SER A 198 -6.97 -1.94 -9.51
CA SER A 198 -6.34 -2.12 -10.81
C SER A 198 -7.27 -1.79 -11.98
N LYS A 199 -6.81 -0.99 -12.94
CA LYS A 199 -7.55 -0.78 -14.21
C LYS A 199 -7.59 -2.03 -15.09
N ALA A 200 -6.58 -2.90 -14.98
CA ALA A 200 -6.45 -4.11 -15.80
C ALA A 200 -7.54 -5.17 -15.53
N THR A 201 -8.33 -4.99 -14.47
CA THR A 201 -9.40 -5.90 -14.03
C THR A 201 -10.81 -5.42 -14.38
N GLU A 202 -10.94 -4.32 -15.13
CA GLU A 202 -12.24 -3.77 -15.51
C GLU A 202 -13.11 -4.83 -16.21
N GLY A 203 -14.34 -5.03 -15.71
CA GLY A 203 -15.29 -6.01 -16.24
C GLY A 203 -14.96 -7.49 -16.00
N LEU A 204 -13.90 -7.83 -15.26
CA LEU A 204 -13.53 -9.23 -14.99
C LEU A 204 -14.33 -9.89 -13.87
N PHE A 205 -14.81 -9.11 -12.91
CA PHE A 205 -15.64 -9.58 -11.79
C PHE A 205 -16.66 -8.51 -11.38
N HIS A 206 -17.64 -8.92 -10.56
CA HIS A 206 -18.84 -8.13 -10.29
C HIS A 206 -19.08 -7.93 -8.80
N LYS A 207 -18.37 -8.68 -7.95
CA LYS A 207 -18.46 -8.64 -6.48
C LYS A 207 -17.10 -9.04 -5.88
N ALA A 208 -16.80 -8.55 -4.69
CA ALA A 208 -15.57 -8.87 -3.98
C ALA A 208 -15.81 -9.23 -2.50
N ILE A 209 -15.01 -10.14 -1.94
CA ILE A 209 -14.99 -10.40 -0.50
C ILE A 209 -13.53 -10.40 -0.03
N VAL A 210 -13.23 -9.53 0.92
CA VAL A 210 -11.90 -9.18 1.41
C VAL A 210 -11.80 -9.61 2.88
N GLN A 211 -11.20 -10.77 3.13
CA GLN A 211 -11.14 -11.39 4.47
C GLN A 211 -9.75 -11.23 5.10
N SER A 212 -9.63 -10.44 6.16
CA SER A 212 -8.38 -10.28 6.92
C SER A 212 -7.18 -9.81 6.08
N GLY A 213 -7.39 -8.90 5.14
CA GLY A 213 -6.30 -8.27 4.39
C GLY A 213 -6.79 -7.14 3.51
N ALA A 214 -6.21 -5.95 3.64
CA ALA A 214 -6.54 -4.77 2.86
C ALA A 214 -5.34 -4.35 1.99
N SER A 215 -5.57 -3.59 0.93
CA SER A 215 -4.51 -2.94 0.15
C SER A 215 -3.90 -1.72 0.86
N THR A 216 -4.60 -1.18 1.85
CA THR A 216 -4.14 -0.11 2.74
C THR A 216 -3.27 -0.62 3.89
N SER A 217 -3.16 -1.93 4.10
CA SER A 217 -2.29 -2.51 5.13
C SER A 217 -0.81 -2.23 4.83
N SER A 218 0.00 -2.01 5.86
CA SER A 218 1.44 -1.75 5.72
C SER A 218 2.23 -2.88 5.03
N TRP A 219 1.71 -4.11 5.09
CA TRP A 219 2.24 -5.30 4.44
C TRP A 219 1.66 -5.58 3.04
N ALA A 220 0.89 -4.66 2.46
CA ALA A 220 0.29 -4.81 1.13
C ALA A 220 1.17 -4.31 -0.02
N ILE A 221 1.90 -3.20 0.20
CA ILE A 221 2.74 -2.55 -0.80
C ILE A 221 4.17 -2.37 -0.29
N ASN A 222 5.13 -2.93 -1.02
CA ASN A 222 6.54 -2.74 -0.80
C ASN A 222 6.95 -1.37 -1.36
N ARG A 223 7.30 -0.46 -0.45
CA ARG A 223 7.69 0.93 -0.74
C ARG A 223 9.15 1.06 -1.14
N GLN A 224 9.97 0.04 -0.87
CA GLN A 224 11.40 0.02 -1.20
C GLN A 224 11.81 -1.29 -1.87
N PRO A 225 11.17 -1.68 -3.00
CA PRO A 225 11.32 -3.01 -3.56
C PRO A 225 12.72 -3.30 -4.10
N ARG A 226 13.43 -2.27 -4.62
CA ARG A 226 14.83 -2.40 -5.08
C ARG A 226 15.80 -2.66 -3.93
N TRP A 227 15.64 -1.96 -2.82
CA TRP A 227 16.44 -2.19 -1.62
C TRP A 227 16.18 -3.57 -1.03
N VAL A 228 14.93 -4.02 -0.99
CA VAL A 228 14.62 -5.39 -0.57
C VAL A 228 15.27 -6.42 -1.49
N ALA A 229 15.28 -6.18 -2.82
CA ALA A 229 15.96 -7.05 -3.77
C ALA A 229 17.48 -7.05 -3.55
N SER A 230 18.11 -5.92 -3.22
CA SER A 230 19.54 -5.87 -2.92
C SER A 230 19.91 -6.62 -1.64
N LEU A 231 19.04 -6.62 -0.61
CA LEU A 231 19.23 -7.47 0.57
C LEU A 231 19.23 -8.97 0.23
N ILE A 232 18.36 -9.40 -0.70
CA ILE A 232 18.33 -10.78 -1.18
C ILE A 232 19.60 -11.09 -1.98
N ALA A 233 20.04 -10.18 -2.87
CA ALA A 233 21.28 -10.34 -3.62
C ALA A 233 22.50 -10.49 -2.69
N LYS A 234 22.58 -9.63 -1.65
CA LYS A 234 23.63 -9.65 -0.64
C LYS A 234 23.65 -10.95 0.15
N HIS A 235 22.48 -11.46 0.55
CA HIS A 235 22.37 -12.76 1.21
C HIS A 235 22.84 -13.92 0.32
N LEU A 236 22.72 -13.78 -1.00
CA LEU A 236 23.21 -14.75 -1.99
C LEU A 236 24.69 -14.55 -2.37
N GLY A 237 25.37 -13.58 -1.75
CA GLY A 237 26.81 -13.31 -1.96
C GLY A 237 27.13 -12.22 -2.98
N TYR A 238 26.17 -11.40 -3.39
CA TYR A 238 26.34 -10.33 -4.38
C TYR A 238 26.05 -8.96 -3.77
N ASP A 239 26.98 -8.01 -3.86
CA ASP A 239 26.80 -6.65 -3.32
C ASP A 239 26.49 -5.69 -4.48
N THR A 240 25.21 -5.54 -4.81
CA THR A 240 24.74 -4.63 -5.88
C THR A 240 23.34 -4.10 -5.56
N GLU A 241 23.10 -2.86 -5.97
CA GLU A 241 21.77 -2.21 -5.96
C GLU A 241 21.30 -1.86 -7.37
N ASP A 242 22.09 -2.17 -8.41
CA ASP A 242 21.70 -1.91 -9.80
C ASP A 242 20.60 -2.89 -10.23
N PRO A 243 19.45 -2.39 -10.73
CA PRO A 243 18.33 -3.26 -11.09
C PRO A 243 18.66 -4.23 -12.23
N ASN A 244 19.52 -3.88 -13.19
CA ASN A 244 19.85 -4.78 -14.30
C ASN A 244 20.78 -5.90 -13.82
N GLU A 245 21.78 -5.58 -12.98
CA GLU A 245 22.66 -6.58 -12.37
C GLU A 245 21.88 -7.56 -11.48
N ILE A 246 20.98 -7.05 -10.62
CA ILE A 246 20.11 -7.89 -9.79
C ILE A 246 19.28 -8.83 -10.66
N TYR A 247 18.68 -8.32 -11.74
CA TYR A 247 17.92 -9.13 -12.68
C TYR A 247 18.76 -10.24 -13.31
N GLU A 248 19.98 -9.93 -13.78
CA GLU A 248 20.89 -10.89 -14.38
C GLU A 248 21.29 -12.00 -13.40
N ILE A 249 21.52 -11.66 -12.13
CA ILE A 249 21.83 -12.62 -11.07
C ILE A 249 20.61 -13.52 -10.80
N PHE A 250 19.44 -12.93 -10.53
CA PHE A 250 18.25 -13.68 -10.14
C PHE A 250 17.68 -14.54 -11.28
N SER A 251 17.89 -14.13 -12.54
CA SER A 251 17.48 -14.91 -13.71
C SER A 251 18.32 -16.17 -13.91
N LYS A 252 19.58 -16.18 -13.44
CA LYS A 252 20.51 -17.32 -13.58
C LYS A 252 20.52 -18.24 -12.36
N ILE A 253 20.10 -17.76 -11.20
CA ILE A 253 20.08 -18.54 -9.97
C ILE A 253 18.93 -19.58 -9.99
N PRO A 254 19.18 -20.83 -9.55
CA PRO A 254 18.11 -21.82 -9.36
C PRO A 254 17.01 -21.30 -8.41
N HIS A 255 15.76 -21.56 -8.75
CA HIS A 255 14.63 -20.99 -8.01
C HIS A 255 14.65 -21.40 -6.53
N GLU A 256 15.18 -22.57 -6.21
CA GLU A 256 15.30 -23.10 -4.86
C GLU A 256 16.17 -22.20 -3.96
N LYS A 257 17.22 -21.58 -4.52
CA LYS A 257 18.07 -20.64 -3.78
C LYS A 257 17.32 -19.33 -3.53
N LEU A 258 16.55 -18.82 -4.50
CA LEU A 258 15.73 -17.63 -4.33
C LEU A 258 14.62 -17.85 -3.29
N VAL A 259 13.94 -19.00 -3.36
CA VAL A 259 12.87 -19.37 -2.42
C VAL A 259 13.39 -19.52 -1.00
N LYS A 260 14.60 -20.08 -0.82
CA LYS A 260 15.24 -20.24 0.50
C LYS A 260 15.87 -18.95 1.05
N ALA A 261 16.09 -17.94 0.22
CA ALA A 261 16.65 -16.68 0.68
C ALA A 261 15.71 -16.03 1.71
N ARG A 262 16.24 -15.81 2.91
CA ARG A 262 15.53 -15.19 4.04
C ARG A 262 16.44 -14.14 4.70
N PRO A 263 16.85 -13.08 3.96
CA PRO A 263 17.54 -11.98 4.61
C PRO A 263 16.60 -11.35 5.65
N LYS A 264 17.16 -10.85 6.73
CA LYS A 264 16.41 -10.01 7.66
C LYS A 264 16.54 -8.56 7.19
N LYS A 265 15.44 -7.81 7.21
CA LYS A 265 15.53 -6.35 7.07
C LYS A 265 16.37 -5.84 8.24
N PRO A 266 17.40 -4.99 8.01
CA PRO A 266 18.06 -4.26 9.08
C PRO A 266 16.99 -3.63 9.95
N LEU A 267 17.06 -3.89 11.25
CA LEU A 267 16.08 -3.40 12.18
C LEU A 267 16.31 -1.89 12.34
N GLY A 268 15.53 -1.10 11.61
CA GLY A 268 15.49 0.36 11.74
C GLY A 268 14.60 0.84 12.87
N MET A 269 14.30 2.14 12.85
CA MET A 269 13.50 2.84 13.86
C MET A 269 12.06 2.29 14.00
N TYR A 270 11.48 1.72 12.95
CA TYR A 270 10.06 1.35 12.90
C TYR A 270 9.79 -0.14 13.16
N PHE A 271 8.55 -0.43 13.56
CA PHE A 271 8.02 -1.79 13.68
C PHE A 271 7.55 -2.26 12.30
N ASP A 272 8.43 -2.97 11.59
CA ASP A 272 8.14 -3.48 10.25
C ASP A 272 8.00 -5.00 10.23
N THR A 273 7.11 -5.49 9.38
CA THR A 273 7.02 -6.91 9.07
C THR A 273 8.33 -7.36 8.41
N GLN A 274 8.81 -8.56 8.74
CA GLN A 274 9.95 -9.16 8.05
C GLN A 274 9.56 -9.70 6.65
N LEU A 275 8.39 -9.32 6.13
CA LEU A 275 7.96 -9.67 4.79
C LEU A 275 8.77 -8.88 3.75
N LEU A 276 9.28 -9.58 2.74
CA LEU A 276 10.20 -9.03 1.74
C LEU A 276 9.56 -8.92 0.36
N ASN A 277 9.00 -10.03 -0.11
CA ASN A 277 8.48 -10.15 -1.48
C ASN A 277 6.96 -10.07 -1.46
N TYR A 278 6.44 -8.90 -1.77
CA TYR A 278 5.02 -8.56 -1.80
C TYR A 278 4.81 -7.43 -2.84
N PRO A 279 3.56 -7.14 -3.24
CA PRO A 279 3.28 -6.22 -4.35
C PRO A 279 3.95 -4.85 -4.23
N CYS A 280 4.20 -4.16 -5.34
CA CYS A 280 4.80 -2.83 -5.39
C CYS A 280 3.95 -1.87 -6.24
N VAL A 281 4.23 -0.57 -6.14
CA VAL A 281 3.79 0.41 -7.15
C VAL A 281 4.72 0.29 -8.37
N GLU A 282 4.14 0.06 -9.54
CA GLU A 282 4.87 -0.12 -10.79
C GLU A 282 5.12 1.21 -11.51
N LYS A 283 6.24 1.28 -12.20
CA LYS A 283 6.45 2.32 -13.21
C LYS A 283 5.68 1.95 -14.47
N GLU A 284 5.11 2.95 -15.15
CA GLU A 284 4.59 2.76 -16.50
C GLU A 284 5.76 2.54 -17.47
N ILE A 285 5.75 1.40 -18.17
CA ILE A 285 6.79 1.00 -19.11
C ILE A 285 6.10 0.63 -20.42
N GLU A 286 6.58 1.17 -21.54
CA GLU A 286 6.00 0.92 -22.87
C GLU A 286 5.96 -0.59 -23.19
N GLY A 287 4.78 -1.07 -23.61
CA GLY A 287 4.54 -2.47 -23.94
C GLY A 287 4.40 -3.41 -22.74
N VAL A 288 4.34 -2.88 -21.51
CA VAL A 288 4.09 -3.64 -20.28
C VAL A 288 2.80 -3.14 -19.63
N GLU A 289 1.83 -4.03 -19.41
CA GLU A 289 0.62 -3.72 -18.65
C GLU A 289 0.98 -3.58 -17.16
N ALA A 290 0.98 -2.35 -16.65
CA ALA A 290 1.08 -2.07 -15.22
C ALA A 290 -0.27 -2.32 -14.53
N VAL A 291 -0.26 -2.95 -13.36
CA VAL A 291 -1.48 -3.37 -12.66
C VAL A 291 -1.73 -2.56 -11.39
N VAL A 292 -0.68 -2.05 -10.74
CA VAL A 292 -0.77 -1.12 -9.60
C VAL A 292 0.12 0.09 -9.88
N THR A 293 -0.47 1.22 -10.26
CA THR A 293 0.25 2.41 -10.75
C THR A 293 0.38 3.53 -9.72
N ASP A 294 -0.33 3.42 -8.60
CA ASP A 294 -0.29 4.37 -7.48
C ASP A 294 -0.59 3.61 -6.18
N TYR A 295 -0.41 4.26 -5.04
CA TYR A 295 -0.80 3.70 -3.76
C TYR A 295 -2.32 3.46 -3.72
N PRO A 296 -2.77 2.30 -3.19
CA PRO A 296 -4.18 1.94 -3.25
C PRO A 296 -5.14 2.97 -2.65
N TYR A 297 -4.76 3.62 -1.53
CA TYR A 297 -5.57 4.67 -0.92
C TYR A 297 -5.86 5.83 -1.89
N ASN A 298 -4.85 6.29 -2.63
CA ASN A 298 -5.00 7.38 -3.62
C ASN A 298 -6.00 7.00 -4.72
N ILE A 299 -5.94 5.75 -5.19
CA ILE A 299 -6.85 5.24 -6.22
C ILE A 299 -8.27 5.13 -5.68
N LEU A 300 -8.44 4.63 -4.46
CA LEU A 300 -9.76 4.47 -3.83
C LEU A 300 -10.40 5.82 -3.45
N ASP A 301 -9.63 6.83 -3.07
CA ASP A 301 -10.18 8.17 -2.78
C ASP A 301 -10.53 8.95 -4.05
N SER A 302 -9.84 8.70 -5.17
CA SER A 302 -10.03 9.44 -6.41
C SER A 302 -10.95 8.77 -7.43
N ASN A 303 -10.86 7.46 -7.60
CA ASN A 303 -11.57 6.71 -8.64
C ASN A 303 -11.75 5.22 -8.28
N PRO A 304 -12.52 4.89 -7.23
CA PRO A 304 -12.81 3.49 -6.86
C PRO A 304 -13.77 2.83 -7.86
N LYS A 305 -13.67 1.50 -8.01
CA LYS A 305 -14.66 0.71 -8.76
C LYS A 305 -15.99 0.64 -8.01
N ASN A 306 -17.10 0.82 -8.73
CA ASN A 306 -18.45 0.74 -8.18
C ASN A 306 -18.97 -0.72 -8.15
N ILE A 307 -18.34 -1.57 -7.34
CA ILE A 307 -18.66 -3.01 -7.21
C ILE A 307 -19.03 -3.35 -5.76
N PRO A 308 -20.11 -4.12 -5.49
CA PRO A 308 -20.43 -4.58 -4.14
C PRO A 308 -19.27 -5.34 -3.49
N VAL A 309 -18.97 -5.05 -2.23
CA VAL A 309 -17.84 -5.65 -1.52
C VAL A 309 -18.17 -5.98 -0.06
N ILE A 310 -17.61 -7.08 0.44
CA ILE A 310 -17.59 -7.45 1.86
C ILE A 310 -16.17 -7.29 2.39
N TYR A 311 -15.99 -6.56 3.48
CA TYR A 311 -14.75 -6.53 4.27
C TYR A 311 -14.96 -7.22 5.62
N GLY A 312 -13.91 -7.78 6.19
CA GLY A 312 -13.93 -8.15 7.60
C GLY A 312 -12.64 -8.73 8.10
N THR A 313 -12.57 -8.87 9.42
CA THR A 313 -11.42 -9.38 10.17
C THR A 313 -11.88 -10.34 11.25
N THR A 314 -10.95 -11.11 11.79
CA THR A 314 -11.15 -11.88 13.01
C THR A 314 -10.83 -11.04 14.26
N SER A 315 -11.29 -11.49 15.42
CA SER A 315 -11.19 -10.70 16.65
C SER A 315 -9.82 -10.69 17.31
N LYS A 316 -8.94 -11.63 16.94
CA LYS A 316 -7.60 -11.81 17.50
C LYS A 316 -6.62 -12.22 16.41
N GLU A 317 -6.64 -11.52 15.28
CA GLU A 317 -5.73 -11.71 14.13
C GLU A 317 -4.29 -11.91 14.60
N GLY A 318 -3.79 -11.04 15.49
CA GLY A 318 -2.40 -11.02 15.96
C GLY A 318 -1.89 -12.29 16.64
N MET A 319 -2.76 -13.24 17.02
CA MET A 319 -2.35 -14.51 17.65
C MET A 319 -1.35 -15.30 16.79
N PHE A 320 -1.50 -15.30 15.46
CA PHE A 320 -0.61 -16.09 14.60
C PHE A 320 0.83 -15.54 14.54
N LEU A 321 1.05 -14.30 14.96
CA LEU A 321 2.36 -13.64 14.91
C LEU A 321 3.21 -13.90 16.16
N ILE A 322 2.59 -14.34 17.26
CA ILE A 322 3.30 -14.56 18.54
C ILE A 322 4.27 -15.76 18.51
N PRO A 323 3.97 -16.90 17.85
CA PRO A 323 4.87 -18.06 17.84
C PRO A 323 6.27 -17.77 17.27
N ASP A 324 6.40 -16.76 16.41
CA ASP A 324 7.68 -16.36 15.82
C ASP A 324 8.52 -15.44 16.72
N ASP A 325 7.97 -15.02 17.88
CA ASP A 325 8.67 -14.18 18.83
C ASP A 325 9.62 -14.95 19.77
N THR A 326 10.71 -14.30 20.13
CA THR A 326 11.66 -14.71 21.18
C THR A 326 11.78 -13.59 22.22
N LYS A 327 12.42 -13.87 23.36
CA LYS A 327 12.68 -12.82 24.36
C LYS A 327 13.50 -11.67 23.76
N GLU A 328 14.46 -12.01 22.91
CA GLU A 328 15.32 -11.06 22.22
C GLU A 328 14.54 -10.26 21.16
N SER A 329 13.64 -10.89 20.39
CA SER A 329 12.80 -10.16 19.43
C SER A 329 11.87 -9.19 20.15
N LEU A 330 11.23 -9.60 21.25
CA LEU A 330 10.34 -8.75 22.03
C LEU A 330 11.09 -7.59 22.70
N ALA A 331 12.26 -7.84 23.30
CA ALA A 331 13.10 -6.78 23.85
C ALA A 331 13.55 -5.79 22.76
N ALA A 332 13.92 -6.30 21.57
CA ALA A 332 14.26 -5.45 20.43
C ALA A 332 13.04 -4.67 19.90
N ARG A 333 11.81 -5.15 20.09
CA ARG A 333 10.58 -4.43 19.76
C ARG A 333 10.26 -3.35 20.79
N ASP A 334 10.45 -3.65 22.07
CA ASP A 334 10.28 -2.69 23.17
C ASP A 334 11.20 -1.46 23.01
N ALA A 335 12.38 -1.66 22.40
CA ALA A 335 13.37 -0.62 22.15
C ALA A 335 13.14 0.19 20.85
N LYS A 336 12.06 -0.05 20.09
CA LYS A 336 11.81 0.58 18.77
C LYS A 336 10.59 1.49 18.77
N TYR A 337 10.41 2.22 17.67
CA TYR A 337 9.17 2.93 17.43
C TYR A 337 8.01 1.97 17.17
N MET A 338 6.94 2.17 17.93
CA MET A 338 5.71 1.39 17.93
C MET A 338 4.73 1.89 16.87
N ILE A 339 5.23 2.06 15.65
CA ILE A 339 4.46 2.55 14.52
C ILE A 339 4.81 1.77 13.27
N ALA A 340 3.86 1.68 12.35
CA ALA A 340 4.05 1.03 11.07
C ALA A 340 5.04 1.82 10.20
N SER A 341 5.79 1.09 9.37
CA SER A 341 6.82 1.62 8.46
C SER A 341 6.29 2.54 7.35
N ASP A 342 4.97 2.66 7.25
CA ASP A 342 4.28 3.51 6.30
C ASP A 342 3.78 4.82 6.89
N LEU A 343 4.25 5.17 8.09
CA LEU A 343 4.19 6.53 8.60
C LEU A 343 5.53 7.24 8.33
N LEU A 344 5.46 8.46 7.83
CA LEU A 344 6.59 9.35 7.61
C LEU A 344 6.51 10.55 8.55
N PHE A 345 7.64 10.89 9.12
CA PHE A 345 7.77 11.95 10.11
C PHE A 345 8.77 12.99 9.63
N SER A 346 8.50 14.25 9.94
CA SER A 346 9.36 15.39 9.63
C SER A 346 10.68 15.37 10.42
N SER A 347 10.70 14.68 11.56
CA SER A 347 11.87 14.55 12.43
C SER A 347 11.83 13.28 13.28
N GLU A 348 12.98 12.85 13.78
CA GLU A 348 13.07 11.73 14.75
C GLU A 348 12.34 12.04 16.05
N GLU A 349 12.30 13.30 16.49
CA GLU A 349 11.58 13.71 17.69
C GLU A 349 10.06 13.51 17.53
N GLU A 350 9.51 13.88 16.37
CA GLU A 350 8.11 13.66 16.04
C GLU A 350 7.78 12.16 16.01
N ALA A 351 8.60 11.36 15.33
CA ALA A 351 8.46 9.91 15.29
C ALA A 351 8.49 9.30 16.70
N ALA A 352 9.43 9.73 17.55
CA ALA A 352 9.56 9.27 18.92
C ALA A 352 8.36 9.67 19.79
N ASN A 353 7.82 10.87 19.62
CA ASN A 353 6.66 11.35 20.36
C ASN A 353 5.39 10.57 19.96
N VAL A 354 5.16 10.38 18.67
CA VAL A 354 4.03 9.59 18.15
C VAL A 354 4.15 8.13 18.58
N SER A 355 5.34 7.55 18.48
CA SER A 355 5.61 6.21 19.01
C SER A 355 5.31 6.10 20.51
N ARG A 356 5.71 7.09 21.31
CA ARG A 356 5.44 7.09 22.76
C ARG A 356 3.95 7.13 23.04
N MET A 357 3.17 7.92 22.27
CA MET A 357 1.72 7.96 22.39
C MET A 357 1.08 6.60 22.10
N ALA A 358 1.44 5.95 20.99
CA ALA A 358 0.97 4.62 20.65
C ALA A 358 1.37 3.59 21.72
N ARG A 359 2.62 3.64 22.19
CA ARG A 359 3.11 2.80 23.28
C ARG A 359 2.30 2.98 24.56
N THR A 360 2.09 4.21 25.01
CA THR A 360 1.34 4.50 26.23
C THR A 360 -0.11 4.05 26.10
N PHE A 361 -0.73 4.19 24.93
CA PHE A 361 -2.09 3.72 24.68
C PHE A 361 -2.24 2.21 24.90
N TYR A 362 -1.32 1.40 24.38
CA TYR A 362 -1.40 -0.06 24.49
C TYR A 362 -0.80 -0.61 25.80
N PHE A 363 0.40 -0.18 26.15
CA PHE A 363 1.23 -0.82 27.19
C PHE A 363 1.32 0.00 28.48
N GLY A 364 0.96 1.28 28.45
CA GLY A 364 1.23 2.20 29.56
C GLY A 364 2.73 2.22 29.88
N GLU A 365 3.08 1.88 31.13
CA GLU A 365 4.47 1.79 31.62
C GLU A 365 5.06 0.38 31.51
N LYS A 366 4.30 -0.63 31.08
CA LYS A 366 4.79 -2.01 30.97
C LYS A 366 5.74 -2.15 29.79
N ASN A 367 6.74 -3.03 29.91
CA ASN A 367 7.62 -3.41 28.80
C ASN A 367 6.96 -4.46 27.92
N ILE A 368 7.26 -4.43 26.61
CA ILE A 368 6.82 -5.47 25.67
C ILE A 368 7.54 -6.78 26.00
N SER A 369 6.78 -7.77 26.46
CA SER A 369 7.26 -9.10 26.83
C SER A 369 6.15 -10.14 26.67
N PHE A 370 6.47 -11.42 26.82
CA PHE A 370 5.47 -12.48 26.81
C PHE A 370 4.40 -12.35 27.92
N GLU A 371 4.69 -11.63 29.01
CA GLU A 371 3.73 -11.39 30.09
C GLU A 371 2.53 -10.54 29.63
N VAL A 372 2.75 -9.70 28.61
CA VAL A 372 1.73 -8.82 28.01
C VAL A 372 1.36 -9.27 26.59
N GLN A 373 1.54 -10.55 26.27
CA GLN A 373 1.30 -11.07 24.91
C GLN A 373 -0.11 -10.78 24.37
N ASN A 374 -1.14 -10.76 25.23
CA ASN A 374 -2.51 -10.42 24.80
C ASN A 374 -2.61 -8.98 24.30
N THR A 375 -1.88 -8.05 24.91
CA THR A 375 -1.78 -6.66 24.44
C THR A 375 -1.00 -6.56 23.13
N ILE A 376 0.02 -7.41 22.94
CA ILE A 376 0.74 -7.52 21.65
C ILE A 376 -0.20 -8.05 20.56
N ILE A 377 -1.03 -9.04 20.88
CA ILE A 377 -2.07 -9.57 19.98
C ILE A 377 -3.04 -8.46 19.57
N ASP A 378 -3.53 -7.66 20.53
CA ASP A 378 -4.46 -6.56 20.27
C ASP A 378 -3.82 -5.50 19.35
N LEU A 379 -2.61 -5.03 19.68
CA LEU A 379 -1.85 -4.13 18.82
C LEU A 379 -1.70 -4.67 17.39
N ASN A 380 -1.26 -5.92 17.24
CA ASN A 380 -1.06 -6.53 15.93
C ASN A 380 -2.37 -6.69 15.16
N THR A 381 -3.46 -7.03 15.86
CA THR A 381 -4.80 -7.16 15.27
C THR A 381 -5.28 -5.83 14.71
N GLU A 382 -5.17 -4.79 15.52
CA GLU A 382 -5.69 -3.47 15.19
C GLU A 382 -4.83 -2.77 14.14
N LEU A 383 -3.50 -2.81 14.28
CA LEU A 383 -2.55 -2.13 13.38
C LEU A 383 -2.45 -2.77 12.00
N TYR A 384 -2.37 -4.10 11.91
CA TYR A 384 -2.07 -4.77 10.63
C TYR A 384 -3.30 -5.21 9.84
N PHE A 385 -4.44 -5.41 10.50
CA PHE A 385 -5.60 -6.04 9.88
C PHE A 385 -6.86 -5.19 10.03
N GLU A 386 -7.32 -4.96 11.26
CA GLU A 386 -8.63 -4.35 11.52
C GLU A 386 -8.71 -2.91 11.03
N VAL A 387 -7.81 -2.02 11.50
CA VAL A 387 -7.90 -0.60 11.12
C VAL A 387 -7.69 -0.40 9.62
N PRO A 388 -6.69 -1.00 8.95
CA PRO A 388 -6.56 -0.88 7.51
C PRO A 388 -7.81 -1.32 6.74
N ALA A 389 -8.44 -2.44 7.13
CA ALA A 389 -9.68 -2.90 6.50
C ALA A 389 -10.85 -1.93 6.71
N ILE A 390 -10.98 -1.35 7.90
CA ILE A 390 -12.01 -0.32 8.18
C ILE A 390 -11.75 0.94 7.34
N LEU A 391 -10.51 1.43 7.29
CA LEU A 391 -10.14 2.62 6.51
C LEU A 391 -10.40 2.43 5.01
N GLU A 392 -10.11 1.23 4.48
CA GLU A 392 -10.38 0.91 3.09
C GLU A 392 -11.88 0.87 2.78
N SER A 393 -12.65 0.24 3.66
CA SER A 393 -14.11 0.20 3.56
C SER A 393 -14.71 1.61 3.58
N GLU A 394 -14.24 2.49 4.48
CA GLU A 394 -14.68 3.88 4.57
C GLU A 394 -14.38 4.71 3.31
N VAL A 395 -13.15 4.64 2.78
CA VAL A 395 -12.79 5.41 1.59
C VAL A 395 -13.59 4.96 0.37
N ILE A 396 -13.93 3.67 0.27
CA ILE A 396 -14.84 3.18 -0.78
C ILE A 396 -16.23 3.75 -0.57
N ILE A 397 -16.85 3.56 0.60
CA ILE A 397 -18.23 4.00 0.91
C ILE A 397 -18.43 5.49 0.64
N LYS A 398 -17.42 6.32 0.92
CA LYS A 398 -17.44 7.76 0.65
C LYS A 398 -17.63 8.07 -0.84
N ASN A 399 -17.07 7.24 -1.71
CA ASN A 399 -16.84 7.54 -3.12
C ASN A 399 -17.65 6.64 -4.09
N VAL A 400 -18.38 5.63 -3.60
CA VAL A 400 -19.24 4.75 -4.41
C VAL A 400 -20.68 4.73 -3.92
N GLU A 401 -21.60 4.25 -4.77
CA GLU A 401 -23.03 4.10 -4.44
C GLU A 401 -23.46 2.63 -4.22
N THR A 402 -22.54 1.69 -4.47
CA THR A 402 -22.80 0.26 -4.25
C THR A 402 -22.80 -0.13 -2.77
N ASN A 403 -23.30 -1.33 -2.47
CA ASN A 403 -23.34 -1.86 -1.11
C ASN A 403 -21.96 -2.33 -0.65
N VAL A 404 -21.54 -1.81 0.50
CA VAL A 404 -20.36 -2.28 1.23
C VAL A 404 -20.80 -2.89 2.55
N PHE A 405 -20.47 -4.15 2.78
CA PHE A 405 -20.78 -4.86 4.02
C PHE A 405 -19.51 -5.08 4.84
N ASN A 406 -19.61 -4.99 6.16
CA ASN A 406 -18.50 -5.28 7.05
C ASN A 406 -18.87 -6.40 8.04
N TYR A 407 -17.92 -7.28 8.37
CA TYR A 407 -18.06 -8.28 9.44
C TYR A 407 -16.90 -8.26 10.43
N TYR A 408 -17.18 -8.76 11.63
CA TYR A 408 -16.19 -9.02 12.68
C TYR A 408 -16.38 -10.45 13.19
N TYR A 409 -15.42 -11.32 12.92
CA TYR A 409 -15.52 -12.75 13.23
C TYR A 409 -14.87 -13.07 14.58
N ASN A 410 -15.67 -13.53 15.54
CA ASN A 410 -15.25 -13.80 16.92
C ASN A 410 -15.46 -15.26 17.35
N TYR A 411 -16.00 -16.10 16.47
CA TYR A 411 -16.35 -17.48 16.82
C TYR A 411 -15.11 -18.34 17.13
N SER A 412 -15.13 -18.98 18.30
CA SER A 412 -14.10 -19.90 18.76
C SER A 412 -14.64 -21.33 18.76
N GLY A 413 -14.50 -22.03 17.63
CA GLY A 413 -14.98 -23.41 17.46
C GLY A 413 -13.87 -24.44 17.27
N GLY A 414 -14.26 -25.68 16.98
CA GLY A 414 -13.37 -26.83 16.86
C GLY A 414 -12.47 -26.82 15.62
N ARG A 415 -12.74 -25.90 14.69
CA ARG A 415 -12.07 -25.79 13.38
C ARG A 415 -11.13 -24.58 13.30
N ASN A 416 -10.90 -23.89 14.42
CA ASN A 416 -9.95 -22.77 14.56
C ASN A 416 -8.50 -23.29 14.55
N PHE A 417 -8.05 -23.76 13.39
CA PHE A 417 -6.80 -24.49 13.24
C PHE A 417 -5.57 -23.63 13.51
N LEU A 418 -5.53 -22.39 13.01
CA LEU A 418 -4.36 -21.55 13.16
C LEU A 418 -4.19 -21.17 14.63
N LYS A 419 -5.29 -20.81 15.31
CA LYS A 419 -5.29 -20.62 16.77
C LYS A 419 -4.73 -21.81 17.53
N PHE A 420 -5.12 -23.03 17.15
CA PHE A 420 -4.65 -24.26 17.79
C PHE A 420 -3.13 -24.44 17.62
N ILE A 421 -2.61 -24.37 16.39
CA ILE A 421 -1.18 -24.60 16.14
C ILE A 421 -0.29 -23.44 16.62
N SER A 422 -0.84 -22.24 16.78
CA SER A 422 -0.16 -21.09 17.39
C SER A 422 -0.10 -21.17 18.93
N GLY A 423 -0.64 -22.22 19.55
CA GLY A 423 -0.57 -22.43 21.00
C GLY A 423 -1.66 -21.73 21.81
N PHE A 424 -2.68 -21.14 21.15
CA PHE A 424 -3.73 -20.35 21.79
C PHE A 424 -5.09 -21.07 21.83
N LYS A 425 -5.10 -22.40 21.82
CA LYS A 425 -6.34 -23.21 21.80
C LYS A 425 -7.38 -22.77 22.85
N ASN A 426 -6.92 -22.43 24.05
CA ASN A 426 -7.79 -22.10 25.19
C ASN A 426 -8.09 -20.60 25.31
N GLU A 427 -7.51 -19.75 24.46
CA GLU A 427 -7.82 -18.31 24.47
C GLU A 427 -9.22 -18.05 23.91
N THR A 428 -9.75 -16.86 24.14
CA THR A 428 -11.04 -16.43 23.56
C THR A 428 -10.82 -15.72 22.22
N GLY A 429 -11.89 -15.58 21.43
CA GLY A 429 -11.84 -14.97 20.10
C GLY A 429 -11.27 -15.88 19.01
N ALA A 430 -11.11 -15.33 17.82
CA ALA A 430 -10.68 -16.04 16.62
C ALA A 430 -9.34 -15.51 16.11
N CYS A 431 -8.41 -16.41 15.84
CA CYS A 431 -7.10 -16.11 15.24
C CYS A 431 -7.26 -15.82 13.75
N HIS A 432 -6.21 -15.27 13.13
CA HIS A 432 -6.13 -15.09 11.69
C HIS A 432 -6.49 -16.38 10.94
N SER A 433 -7.32 -16.26 9.89
CA SER A 433 -7.75 -17.37 9.02
C SER A 433 -8.63 -18.45 9.67
N ASP A 434 -8.99 -18.34 10.96
CA ASP A 434 -9.83 -19.36 11.61
C ASP A 434 -11.20 -19.52 10.94
N GLU A 435 -11.73 -18.47 10.30
CA GLU A 435 -13.01 -18.51 9.61
C GLU A 435 -12.99 -19.35 8.31
N ILE A 436 -11.80 -19.58 7.74
CA ILE A 436 -11.65 -20.22 6.42
C ILE A 436 -12.08 -21.68 6.45
N LEU A 437 -11.85 -22.38 7.55
CA LEU A 437 -12.28 -23.78 7.69
C LEU A 437 -13.79 -23.92 7.95
N TYR A 438 -14.55 -22.83 8.03
CA TYR A 438 -16.01 -22.84 8.03
C TYR A 438 -16.59 -22.55 6.63
N LEU A 439 -15.77 -22.07 5.69
CA LEU A 439 -16.10 -21.95 4.27
C LEU A 439 -15.60 -23.17 3.47
N PHE A 440 -14.44 -23.69 3.82
CA PHE A 440 -13.82 -24.86 3.18
C PHE A 440 -13.74 -26.01 4.17
N LYS A 441 -13.89 -27.24 3.67
CA LYS A 441 -13.81 -28.43 4.53
C LYS A 441 -12.40 -28.66 5.09
N GLY A 442 -11.37 -28.36 4.30
CA GLY A 442 -9.97 -28.59 4.64
C GLY A 442 -9.61 -30.06 4.85
N ASN A 443 -8.74 -30.61 4.00
CA ASN A 443 -8.26 -31.99 4.15
C ASN A 443 -6.97 -32.08 5.00
N ILE A 444 -6.47 -30.95 5.52
CA ILE A 444 -5.27 -30.85 6.36
C ILE A 444 -5.38 -31.66 7.67
N TRP A 445 -6.58 -31.76 8.24
CA TRP A 445 -6.81 -32.48 9.48
C TRP A 445 -8.24 -33.02 9.52
N PRO A 446 -8.49 -34.21 10.10
CA PRO A 446 -9.84 -34.74 10.27
C PRO A 446 -10.56 -34.02 11.43
N PHE A 447 -10.91 -32.75 11.23
CA PHE A 447 -11.58 -31.95 12.25
C PHE A 447 -12.96 -32.53 12.59
N PRO A 448 -13.24 -32.87 13.86
CA PRO A 448 -14.60 -33.17 14.27
C PRO A 448 -15.48 -31.92 14.09
N ILE A 449 -16.71 -32.11 13.66
CA ILE A 449 -17.68 -31.01 13.46
C ILE A 449 -18.72 -31.13 14.59
N SER A 450 -18.67 -30.22 15.56
CA SER A 450 -19.71 -30.11 16.58
C SER A 450 -21.01 -29.55 15.98
N LYS A 451 -22.11 -29.57 16.76
CA LYS A 451 -23.37 -28.93 16.34
C LYS A 451 -23.22 -27.44 16.08
N ASP A 452 -22.41 -26.76 16.90
CA ASP A 452 -22.16 -25.32 16.74
C ASP A 452 -21.26 -25.05 15.53
N ASP A 453 -20.25 -25.89 15.28
CA ASP A 453 -19.42 -25.78 14.07
C ASP A 453 -20.27 -26.00 12.81
N GLN A 454 -21.18 -26.98 12.83
CA GLN A 454 -22.10 -27.24 11.72
C GLN A 454 -23.00 -26.03 11.45
N LYS A 455 -23.55 -25.43 12.51
CA LYS A 455 -24.36 -24.21 12.43
C LYS A 455 -23.55 -23.03 11.85
N MET A 456 -22.29 -22.88 12.27
CA MET A 456 -21.39 -21.85 11.74
C MET A 456 -21.04 -22.09 10.26
N ILE A 457 -20.75 -23.33 9.85
CA ILE A 457 -20.56 -23.70 8.43
C ILE A 457 -21.80 -23.33 7.62
N GLU A 458 -23.00 -23.63 8.14
CA GLU A 458 -24.24 -23.31 7.45
C GLU A 458 -24.44 -21.80 7.28
N TRP A 459 -24.22 -21.02 8.33
CA TRP A 459 -24.31 -19.56 8.28
C TRP A 459 -23.30 -18.94 7.33
N MET A 460 -22.01 -19.25 7.48
CA MET A 460 -20.92 -18.69 6.67
C MET A 460 -21.11 -19.03 5.19
N THR A 461 -21.30 -20.32 4.86
CA THR A 461 -21.50 -20.73 3.46
C THR A 461 -22.73 -20.10 2.84
N LYS A 462 -23.83 -19.95 3.61
CA LYS A 462 -25.06 -19.32 3.12
C LYS A 462 -24.84 -17.83 2.85
N MET A 463 -24.25 -17.07 3.78
CA MET A 463 -24.01 -15.64 3.60
C MET A 463 -23.07 -15.35 2.43
N TRP A 464 -21.95 -16.08 2.30
CA TRP A 464 -20.99 -15.88 1.22
C TRP A 464 -21.59 -16.24 -0.15
N THR A 465 -22.32 -17.35 -0.24
CA THR A 465 -22.91 -17.79 -1.51
C THR A 465 -24.14 -16.98 -1.89
N ASN A 466 -24.92 -16.48 -0.93
CA ASN A 466 -25.97 -15.50 -1.17
C ASN A 466 -25.40 -14.19 -1.71
N PHE A 467 -24.30 -13.70 -1.11
CA PHE A 467 -23.64 -12.52 -1.65
C PHE A 467 -23.18 -12.76 -3.08
N ALA A 468 -22.59 -13.92 -3.38
CA ALA A 468 -22.21 -14.24 -4.76
C ALA A 468 -23.40 -14.31 -5.72
N LYS A 469 -24.53 -14.89 -5.30
CA LYS A 469 -25.76 -14.99 -6.08
C LYS A 469 -26.42 -13.63 -6.33
N TYR A 470 -26.54 -12.80 -5.29
CA TYR A 470 -27.50 -11.70 -5.24
C TYR A 470 -26.87 -10.33 -4.95
N GLY A 471 -25.59 -10.26 -4.60
CA GLY A 471 -24.95 -9.04 -4.11
C GLY A 471 -25.40 -8.62 -2.70
N ASN A 472 -26.14 -9.49 -2.01
CA ASN A 472 -26.62 -9.30 -0.65
C ASN A 472 -26.44 -10.62 0.12
N PRO A 473 -25.75 -10.65 1.28
CA PRO A 473 -25.51 -11.87 2.05
C PRO A 473 -26.78 -12.42 2.75
N THR A 474 -27.75 -11.55 3.06
CA THR A 474 -29.04 -11.89 3.69
C THR A 474 -30.20 -11.30 2.88
N PRO A 475 -30.44 -11.79 1.65
CA PRO A 475 -31.50 -11.24 0.77
C PRO A 475 -32.91 -11.60 1.26
N ASN A 476 -33.03 -12.67 2.07
CA ASN A 476 -34.27 -13.23 2.59
C ASN A 476 -34.13 -13.44 4.11
N ASP A 477 -35.25 -13.68 4.80
CA ASP A 477 -35.32 -13.85 6.27
C ASP A 477 -34.94 -15.25 6.79
N ASP A 478 -34.15 -16.01 6.03
CA ASP A 478 -33.77 -17.38 6.40
C ASP A 478 -32.61 -17.47 7.40
N LEU A 479 -32.01 -16.34 7.74
CA LEU A 479 -30.94 -16.21 8.73
C LEU A 479 -31.47 -15.37 9.90
N PRO A 480 -30.98 -15.58 11.14
CA PRO A 480 -31.50 -14.89 12.32
C PRO A 480 -31.17 -13.39 12.37
N VAL A 481 -30.51 -12.86 11.34
CA VAL A 481 -30.09 -11.47 11.24
C VAL A 481 -30.26 -11.00 9.80
N LYS A 482 -30.60 -9.72 9.65
CA LYS A 482 -30.46 -8.99 8.39
C LYS A 482 -29.13 -8.24 8.42
N TRP A 483 -28.21 -8.62 7.55
CA TRP A 483 -26.92 -7.96 7.42
C TRP A 483 -27.08 -6.68 6.59
N GLU A 484 -27.09 -5.55 7.27
CA GLU A 484 -27.22 -4.24 6.64
C GLU A 484 -25.86 -3.75 6.11
N PRO A 485 -25.81 -3.11 4.92
CA PRO A 485 -24.59 -2.47 4.45
C PRO A 485 -24.27 -1.25 5.31
N SER A 486 -22.98 -0.89 5.34
CA SER A 486 -22.53 0.37 5.90
C SER A 486 -22.91 1.54 4.99
N THR A 487 -23.09 2.72 5.58
CA THR A 487 -23.43 3.96 4.86
C THR A 487 -22.37 5.02 5.11
N LYS A 488 -22.42 6.11 4.31
CA LYS A 488 -21.55 7.28 4.48
C LYS A 488 -21.60 7.87 5.89
N ASP A 489 -22.74 7.76 6.57
CA ASP A 489 -22.96 8.30 7.91
C ASP A 489 -22.70 7.27 9.03
N THR A 490 -22.79 5.97 8.75
CA THR A 490 -22.74 4.94 9.78
C THR A 490 -22.13 3.65 9.26
N MET A 491 -20.95 3.34 9.78
CA MET A 491 -20.32 2.03 9.63
C MET A 491 -21.03 0.99 10.50
N LYS A 492 -21.46 -0.11 9.88
CA LYS A 492 -22.19 -1.21 10.51
C LYS A 492 -21.47 -2.52 10.27
N PHE A 493 -21.32 -3.32 11.32
CA PHE A 493 -20.62 -4.60 11.29
C PHE A 493 -21.55 -5.75 11.66
N LEU A 494 -21.50 -6.84 10.90
CA LEU A 494 -22.05 -8.11 11.35
C LEU A 494 -21.02 -8.80 12.26
N TYR A 495 -21.37 -8.96 13.53
CA TYR A 495 -20.61 -9.78 14.47
C TYR A 495 -21.00 -11.24 14.26
N ILE A 496 -20.01 -12.06 13.93
CA ILE A 496 -20.17 -13.50 13.69
C ILE A 496 -19.53 -14.25 14.86
N ASP A 497 -20.38 -14.75 15.76
CA ASP A 497 -19.98 -15.50 16.95
C ASP A 497 -20.97 -16.67 17.17
N GLN A 498 -21.18 -17.12 18.42
CA GLN A 498 -22.26 -18.05 18.79
C GLN A 498 -23.65 -17.56 18.32
N GLU A 499 -23.81 -16.24 18.24
CA GLU A 499 -24.96 -15.54 17.69
C GLU A 499 -24.52 -14.57 16.59
N LEU A 500 -25.40 -14.35 15.61
CA LEU A 500 -25.22 -13.31 14.60
C LEU A 500 -25.91 -12.03 15.06
N LYS A 501 -25.18 -10.91 15.09
CA LYS A 501 -25.76 -9.62 15.48
C LYS A 501 -25.12 -8.46 14.73
N MET A 502 -25.92 -7.46 14.36
CA MET A 502 -25.38 -6.18 13.88
C MET A 502 -24.82 -5.37 15.05
N GLY A 503 -23.75 -4.64 14.81
CA GLY A 503 -23.12 -3.78 15.80
C GLY A 503 -22.27 -2.65 15.18
N PRO A 504 -21.67 -1.81 16.04
CA PRO A 504 -20.83 -0.69 15.61
C PRO A 504 -19.44 -1.16 15.16
N ILE A 505 -18.56 -0.20 14.86
CA ILE A 505 -17.13 -0.44 14.61
C ILE A 505 -16.49 -1.18 15.81
N PRO A 506 -15.70 -2.25 15.59
CA PRO A 506 -14.91 -2.89 16.64
C PRO A 506 -13.76 -1.99 17.11
N ASN A 507 -13.36 -2.14 18.38
CA ASN A 507 -12.24 -1.41 19.01
C ASN A 507 -12.16 0.10 18.66
N PRO A 508 -13.25 0.88 18.91
CA PRO A 508 -13.37 2.25 18.39
C PRO A 508 -12.25 3.19 18.86
N LYS A 509 -11.66 2.96 20.04
CA LYS A 509 -10.53 3.78 20.53
C LYS A 509 -9.25 3.56 19.72
N ALA A 510 -8.92 2.31 19.41
CA ALA A 510 -7.76 1.96 18.61
C ALA A 510 -7.94 2.44 17.17
N TYR A 511 -9.13 2.23 16.60
CA TYR A 511 -9.49 2.76 15.31
C TYR A 511 -9.31 4.29 15.24
N GLN A 512 -9.79 5.05 16.24
CA GLN A 512 -9.60 6.51 16.26
C GLN A 512 -8.12 6.90 16.37
N LEU A 513 -7.35 6.25 17.25
CA LEU A 513 -5.90 6.49 17.36
C LEU A 513 -5.22 6.31 16.00
N TRP A 514 -5.36 5.14 15.40
CA TRP A 514 -4.68 4.81 14.15
C TRP A 514 -5.19 5.63 12.97
N LYS A 515 -6.50 5.90 12.89
CA LYS A 515 -7.04 6.79 11.86
C LYS A 515 -6.41 8.18 11.93
N ILE A 516 -6.26 8.75 13.14
CA ILE A 516 -5.58 10.04 13.32
C ILE A 516 -4.12 9.94 12.87
N LEU A 517 -3.39 8.92 13.33
CA LEU A 517 -1.98 8.75 12.98
C LEU A 517 -1.77 8.55 11.47
N PHE A 518 -2.57 7.71 10.81
CA PHE A 518 -2.50 7.53 9.36
C PHE A 518 -2.93 8.80 8.60
N THR A 519 -3.92 9.55 9.09
CA THR A 519 -4.32 10.81 8.44
C THR A 519 -3.23 11.87 8.51
N LEU A 520 -2.50 11.94 9.63
CA LEU A 520 -1.46 12.94 9.85
C LEU A 520 -0.10 12.55 9.25
N PHE A 521 0.23 11.25 9.24
CA PHE A 521 1.60 10.78 8.99
C PHE A 521 1.71 9.67 7.95
N ALA A 522 0.63 9.08 7.42
CA ALA A 522 0.80 8.02 6.42
C ALA A 522 1.54 8.56 5.19
N VAL A 523 2.19 7.67 4.44
CA VAL A 523 2.83 7.91 3.12
C VAL A 523 1.81 8.38 2.04
N ASN A 524 0.67 8.94 2.43
CA ASN A 524 -0.03 9.89 1.58
C ASN A 524 0.87 11.11 1.42
N LEU A 525 1.72 11.04 0.39
CA LEU A 525 2.28 12.17 -0.38
C LEU A 525 3.71 12.63 -0.08
N VAL A 526 4.60 11.78 0.41
CA VAL A 526 6.01 12.20 0.61
C VAL A 526 6.94 11.32 -0.23
N ASP A 527 7.76 11.97 -1.05
CA ASP A 527 8.67 11.44 -2.09
C ASP A 527 8.09 11.14 -3.48
N GLN A 528 6.88 11.59 -3.78
CA GLN A 528 6.53 11.81 -5.20
C GLN A 528 7.32 13.03 -5.70
N PRO A 529 8.07 12.94 -6.82
CA PRO A 529 8.70 14.10 -7.41
C PRO A 529 7.62 15.11 -7.79
N ALA A 530 7.78 16.36 -7.38
CA ALA A 530 6.96 17.42 -7.94
C ALA A 530 7.25 17.54 -9.45
N PRO A 531 6.30 18.06 -10.26
CA PRO A 531 6.55 18.32 -11.67
C PRO A 531 7.85 19.09 -11.89
N GLU A 532 8.60 18.73 -12.93
CA GLU A 532 9.80 19.51 -13.26
C GLU A 532 9.41 20.92 -13.72
N VAL A 533 10.05 21.95 -13.17
CA VAL A 533 9.79 23.35 -13.50
C VAL A 533 11.00 23.94 -14.20
N LYS A 534 10.79 24.48 -15.40
CA LYS A 534 11.84 25.16 -16.16
C LYS A 534 11.85 26.67 -15.85
N ILE A 535 12.95 27.15 -15.28
CA ILE A 535 13.21 28.57 -14.97
C ILE A 535 14.41 29.10 -15.77
N GLU A 536 14.72 30.40 -15.64
CA GLU A 536 15.84 31.06 -16.36
C GLU A 536 17.19 30.37 -16.12
N GLN A 537 17.41 29.84 -14.92
CA GLN A 537 18.65 29.21 -14.49
C GLN A 537 18.81 27.74 -14.92
N GLY A 538 17.71 27.06 -15.26
CA GLY A 538 17.71 25.64 -15.58
C GLY A 538 16.40 24.93 -15.20
N ILE A 539 16.44 23.60 -15.15
CA ILE A 539 15.29 22.77 -14.74
C ILE A 539 15.39 22.48 -13.24
N LEU A 540 14.27 22.55 -12.54
CA LEU A 540 14.11 22.23 -11.13
C LEU A 540 13.26 20.97 -10.97
N SER A 541 13.57 20.15 -9.98
CA SER A 541 12.65 19.15 -9.42
C SER A 541 12.40 19.46 -7.95
N GLY A 542 11.14 19.44 -7.53
CA GLY A 542 10.73 19.58 -6.13
C GLY A 542 10.23 18.27 -5.53
N LYS A 543 9.60 18.36 -4.37
CA LYS A 543 8.88 17.25 -3.70
C LYS A 543 7.43 17.64 -3.46
N VAL A 544 6.56 16.65 -3.32
CA VAL A 544 5.19 16.88 -2.80
C VAL A 544 5.25 17.05 -1.28
N SER A 545 4.41 17.92 -0.73
CA SER A 545 4.29 18.18 0.71
C SER A 545 3.83 16.93 1.46
N ALA A 546 4.11 16.86 2.77
CA ALA A 546 3.84 15.65 3.54
C ALA A 546 2.37 15.22 3.55
N ASP A 547 1.44 16.18 3.43
CA ASP A 547 -0.01 15.99 3.32
C ASP A 547 -0.51 16.04 1.85
N GLY A 548 0.43 16.22 0.92
CA GLY A 548 0.31 16.47 -0.52
C GLY A 548 -0.71 17.47 -0.98
N SER A 549 -0.96 18.46 -0.15
CA SER A 549 -1.74 19.61 -0.54
C SER A 549 -0.97 20.56 -1.47
N TYR A 550 0.36 20.55 -1.47
CA TYR A 550 1.21 21.40 -2.32
C TYR A 550 2.50 20.74 -2.81
N PHE A 551 3.09 21.30 -3.85
CA PHE A 551 4.45 21.06 -4.29
C PHE A 551 5.42 22.03 -3.60
N GLU A 552 6.59 21.53 -3.24
CA GLU A 552 7.65 22.25 -2.55
C GLU A 552 8.91 22.30 -3.42
N TYR A 553 9.36 23.52 -3.73
CA TYR A 553 10.64 23.77 -4.37
C TYR A 553 11.46 24.66 -3.44
N VAL A 554 12.34 24.06 -2.65
CA VAL A 554 13.03 24.68 -1.52
C VAL A 554 14.52 24.82 -1.82
N GLY A 555 15.13 25.94 -1.41
CA GLY A 555 16.58 26.14 -1.55
C GLY A 555 17.03 26.50 -2.97
N ILE A 556 16.18 27.16 -3.76
CA ILE A 556 16.52 27.60 -5.11
C ILE A 556 17.45 28.82 -5.03
N PRO A 557 18.63 28.83 -5.67
CA PRO A 557 19.50 30.01 -5.67
C PRO A 557 18.87 31.15 -6.49
N TYR A 558 18.46 32.24 -5.83
CA TYR A 558 17.96 33.43 -6.53
C TYR A 558 19.06 34.45 -6.80
N ALA A 559 20.16 34.37 -6.05
CA ALA A 559 21.35 35.19 -6.20
C ALA A 559 22.56 34.48 -5.60
N SER A 560 23.75 35.06 -5.76
CA SER A 560 24.98 34.54 -5.14
C SER A 560 25.79 35.62 -4.46
N THR A 561 26.56 35.22 -3.44
CA THR A 561 27.55 36.05 -2.77
C THR A 561 28.71 35.16 -2.30
N ASN A 562 29.89 35.75 -2.16
CA ASN A 562 31.06 35.09 -1.61
C ASN A 562 31.84 36.06 -0.72
N SER A 563 32.96 35.58 -0.17
CA SER A 563 33.78 36.35 0.75
C SER A 563 34.24 37.70 0.22
N SER A 564 34.52 37.81 -1.08
CA SER A 564 34.95 39.04 -1.76
C SER A 564 33.81 40.01 -2.12
N THR A 565 32.56 39.55 -2.06
CA THR A 565 31.36 40.33 -2.40
C THR A 565 30.38 40.50 -1.24
N ARG A 566 30.72 40.02 -0.03
CA ARG A 566 29.82 39.92 1.13
C ARG A 566 29.15 41.22 1.57
N PHE A 567 29.70 42.38 1.22
CA PHE A 567 29.12 43.71 1.50
C PHE A 567 28.60 44.46 0.25
N LYS A 568 28.77 43.86 -0.93
CA LYS A 568 28.34 44.42 -2.22
C LYS A 568 26.92 43.96 -2.56
N ALA A 569 26.35 44.55 -3.62
CA ALA A 569 25.12 44.03 -4.21
C ALA A 569 25.28 42.53 -4.57
N PRO A 570 24.20 41.73 -4.44
CA PRO A 570 24.26 40.32 -4.78
C PRO A 570 24.55 40.12 -6.27
N LEU A 571 25.29 39.06 -6.59
CA LEU A 571 25.54 38.66 -7.97
C LEU A 571 24.34 37.86 -8.49
N ALA A 572 24.17 37.84 -9.81
CA ALA A 572 23.18 37.00 -10.46
C ALA A 572 23.38 35.52 -10.07
N PRO A 573 22.31 34.72 -10.02
CA PRO A 573 22.41 33.29 -9.77
C PRO A 573 23.09 32.60 -10.96
N VAL A 574 23.86 31.55 -10.69
CA VAL A 574 24.56 30.77 -11.72
C VAL A 574 23.60 29.75 -12.32
N SER A 575 23.53 29.67 -13.65
CA SER A 575 22.78 28.63 -14.35
C SER A 575 23.44 27.25 -14.18
N TRP A 576 22.63 26.20 -14.18
CA TRP A 576 23.11 24.81 -14.05
C TRP A 576 22.73 23.97 -15.28
N LYS A 577 23.45 22.86 -15.47
CA LYS A 577 23.12 21.82 -16.46
C LYS A 577 22.41 20.66 -15.75
N GLY A 578 21.40 20.10 -16.39
CA GLY A 578 20.58 19.03 -15.82
C GLY A 578 19.47 19.55 -14.89
N VAL A 579 18.99 18.68 -14.01
CA VAL A 579 17.89 18.98 -13.08
C VAL A 579 18.47 19.30 -11.70
N TYR A 580 18.17 20.50 -11.19
CA TYR A 580 18.54 20.91 -9.84
C TYR A 580 17.47 20.47 -8.85
N LYS A 581 17.87 19.71 -7.83
CA LYS A 581 16.97 19.22 -6.79
C LYS A 581 16.71 20.32 -5.75
N ALA A 582 15.56 20.98 -5.87
CA ALA A 582 15.11 22.02 -4.95
C ALA A 582 14.43 21.40 -3.70
N VAL A 583 15.22 20.70 -2.89
CA VAL A 583 14.77 20.03 -1.65
C VAL A 583 15.73 20.26 -0.47
N ASP A 584 16.74 21.12 -0.65
CA ASP A 584 17.65 21.48 0.44
C ASP A 584 16.95 22.46 1.36
N GLU A 585 17.06 22.26 2.68
CA GLU A 585 16.48 23.07 3.75
C GLU A 585 17.56 23.77 4.61
N HIS A 586 18.85 23.52 4.35
CA HIS A 586 19.98 23.91 5.20
C HIS A 586 20.79 25.11 4.68
N TYR A 587 20.14 26.25 4.42
CA TYR A 587 20.78 27.40 3.73
C TYR A 587 20.63 28.76 4.46
N GLN A 588 20.70 28.80 5.78
CA GLN A 588 20.56 30.04 6.56
C GLN A 588 21.74 31.00 6.39
N CYS A 589 21.47 32.31 6.40
CA CYS A 589 22.51 33.34 6.36
C CYS A 589 23.27 33.44 7.69
N PRO A 590 24.54 33.91 7.67
CA PRO A 590 25.35 33.99 8.88
C PRO A 590 24.73 34.92 9.92
N GLN A 591 24.50 34.39 11.12
CA GLN A 591 23.80 35.09 12.19
C GLN A 591 24.19 34.55 13.58
N PRO A 592 24.04 35.35 14.65
CA PRO A 592 24.27 34.88 16.01
C PRO A 592 23.18 33.89 16.46
N SER A 593 23.56 32.93 17.29
CA SER A 593 22.70 31.97 17.97
C SER A 593 23.17 31.76 19.42
N MET A 594 22.38 31.05 20.24
CA MET A 594 22.80 30.71 21.61
C MET A 594 24.08 29.87 21.69
N LEU A 595 24.46 29.19 20.59
CA LEU A 595 25.63 28.32 20.51
C LEU A 595 26.80 28.95 19.73
N GLY A 596 26.71 30.25 19.37
CA GLY A 596 27.75 30.96 18.62
C GLY A 596 27.23 31.60 17.34
N VAL A 597 27.89 31.36 16.20
CA VAL A 597 27.46 31.86 14.88
C VAL A 597 27.03 30.66 14.04
N ILE A 598 25.85 30.74 13.44
CA ILE A 598 25.30 29.72 12.55
C ILE A 598 25.14 30.28 11.14
N GLY A 599 24.94 29.40 10.15
CA GLY A 599 24.69 29.77 8.76
C GLY A 599 25.94 29.82 7.88
N MET A 600 25.73 30.11 6.60
CA MET A 600 26.78 30.12 5.57
C MET A 600 26.58 31.30 4.62
N GLU A 601 27.65 31.78 3.96
CA GLU A 601 27.52 32.92 3.04
C GLU A 601 26.74 32.59 1.76
N ASP A 602 26.70 31.32 1.32
CA ASP A 602 25.84 30.87 0.22
C ASP A 602 24.39 30.63 0.69
N CYS A 603 23.77 31.67 1.22
CA CYS A 603 22.44 31.60 1.84
C CYS A 603 21.33 32.26 1.03
N LEU A 604 21.63 32.87 -0.12
CA LEU A 604 20.65 33.60 -0.93
C LEU A 604 19.76 32.64 -1.74
N LYS A 605 18.91 31.91 -1.03
CA LYS A 605 17.97 30.95 -1.59
C LYS A 605 16.51 31.37 -1.37
N ILE A 606 15.65 30.92 -2.28
CA ILE A 606 14.21 31.16 -2.32
C ILE A 606 13.46 29.83 -2.35
N ASN A 607 12.27 29.83 -1.77
CA ASN A 607 11.36 28.70 -1.69
C ASN A 607 10.06 29.08 -2.37
N VAL A 608 9.50 28.14 -3.13
CA VAL A 608 8.21 28.29 -3.79
C VAL A 608 7.32 27.11 -3.40
N TYR A 609 6.14 27.43 -2.86
CA TYR A 609 5.13 26.45 -2.46
C TYR A 609 3.90 26.61 -3.35
N VAL A 610 3.49 25.53 -4.04
CA VAL A 610 2.47 25.56 -5.11
C VAL A 610 1.32 24.60 -4.81
N PRO A 611 0.06 25.02 -4.72
CA PRO A 611 -1.06 24.12 -4.49
C PRO A 611 -1.23 23.07 -5.62
N VAL A 612 -1.46 21.79 -5.29
CA VAL A 612 -1.52 20.69 -6.30
C VAL A 612 -2.75 20.76 -7.22
N LYS A 613 -3.90 21.23 -6.72
CA LYS A 613 -5.21 21.14 -7.42
C LYS A 613 -5.79 22.49 -7.88
N ALA A 614 -5.00 23.55 -7.88
CA ALA A 614 -5.51 24.90 -8.16
C ALA A 614 -5.46 25.25 -9.66
N LYS A 615 -6.39 26.10 -10.11
CA LYS A 615 -6.42 26.60 -11.49
C LYS A 615 -5.54 27.84 -11.62
N ASN A 616 -4.57 27.78 -12.53
CA ASN A 616 -3.63 28.86 -12.81
C ASN A 616 -4.25 29.94 -13.75
N PRO A 617 -3.75 31.19 -13.71
CA PRO A 617 -2.65 31.67 -12.86
C PRO A 617 -3.11 32.02 -11.43
N LEU A 618 -2.27 31.74 -10.44
CA LEU A 618 -2.58 31.94 -9.02
C LEU A 618 -2.00 33.27 -8.49
N PRO A 619 -2.69 33.96 -7.56
CA PRO A 619 -2.08 35.06 -6.83
C PRO A 619 -0.81 34.59 -6.09
N VAL A 620 0.18 35.48 -5.98
CA VAL A 620 1.47 35.18 -5.35
C VAL A 620 1.64 36.03 -4.10
N MET A 621 1.96 35.40 -2.97
CA MET A 621 2.32 36.09 -1.73
C MET A 621 3.79 35.86 -1.41
N VAL A 622 4.52 36.96 -1.20
CA VAL A 622 5.95 36.94 -0.90
C VAL A 622 6.15 37.41 0.53
N TYR A 623 6.68 36.53 1.37
CA TYR A 623 6.96 36.80 2.77
C TYR A 623 8.42 37.21 3.00
N ILE A 624 8.61 38.32 3.71
CA ILE A 624 9.92 38.78 4.18
C ILE A 624 10.03 38.55 5.69
N HIS A 625 10.95 37.69 6.11
CA HIS A 625 11.13 37.36 7.52
C HIS A 625 11.68 38.53 8.35
N GLY A 626 11.30 38.55 9.64
CA GLY A 626 11.75 39.52 10.63
C GLY A 626 13.07 39.14 11.32
N GLY A 627 13.21 39.56 12.58
CA GLY A 627 14.37 39.27 13.44
C GLY A 627 15.39 40.40 13.54
N THR A 628 14.88 41.64 13.65
CA THR A 628 15.66 42.88 13.89
C THR A 628 16.81 43.14 12.91
N TYR A 629 16.74 42.52 11.71
CA TYR A 629 17.83 42.50 10.72
C TYR A 629 19.10 41.78 11.16
N ILE A 630 19.11 41.12 12.32
CA ILE A 630 20.29 40.46 12.91
C ILE A 630 20.14 38.95 12.86
N ILE A 631 18.92 38.45 13.06
CA ILE A 631 18.55 37.04 12.99
C ILE A 631 17.36 36.84 12.03
N GLY A 632 17.14 35.62 11.55
CA GLY A 632 16.03 35.27 10.68
C GLY A 632 16.31 34.07 9.76
N ASN A 633 15.25 33.47 9.24
CA ASN A 633 15.33 32.36 8.30
C ASN A 633 14.01 32.26 7.51
N GLY A 634 14.05 32.31 6.19
CA GLY A 634 12.92 32.10 5.29
C GLY A 634 12.52 30.63 5.07
N GLY A 635 13.15 29.68 5.75
CA GLY A 635 12.87 28.25 5.64
C GLY A 635 11.52 27.82 6.24
N LYS A 636 11.06 26.63 5.82
CA LYS A 636 9.76 26.04 6.17
C LYS A 636 9.52 25.92 7.69
N LEU A 637 10.56 25.59 8.46
CA LEU A 637 10.45 25.37 9.92
C LEU A 637 9.81 26.54 10.69
N LEU A 638 10.01 27.78 10.22
CA LEU A 638 9.46 28.97 10.89
C LEU A 638 8.28 29.59 10.13
N TYR A 639 8.25 29.47 8.80
CA TYR A 639 7.31 30.19 7.94
C TYR A 639 6.73 29.29 6.83
N GLY A 640 6.36 28.06 7.19
CA GLY A 640 5.74 27.09 6.30
C GLY A 640 4.41 27.56 5.68
N PRO A 641 3.98 26.95 4.57
CA PRO A 641 2.83 27.42 3.79
C PRO A 641 1.48 26.87 4.27
N ASP A 642 1.46 26.04 5.32
CA ASP A 642 0.38 25.08 5.64
C ASP A 642 -1.01 25.73 5.81
N PHE A 643 -1.11 27.01 6.13
CA PHE A 643 -2.40 27.71 6.22
C PHE A 643 -2.77 28.51 4.96
N LEU A 644 -1.80 29.17 4.33
CA LEU A 644 -2.05 30.05 3.18
C LEU A 644 -2.29 29.25 1.91
N ILE A 645 -1.61 28.12 1.77
CA ILE A 645 -1.63 27.31 0.54
C ILE A 645 -3.02 26.77 0.19
N HIS A 646 -3.85 26.50 1.21
CA HIS A 646 -5.23 26.06 1.03
C HIS A 646 -6.18 27.16 0.51
N GLN A 647 -5.73 28.41 0.45
CA GLN A 647 -6.49 29.52 -0.12
C GLN A 647 -6.20 29.74 -1.61
N ASN A 648 -5.60 28.75 -2.30
CA ASN A 648 -5.21 28.81 -3.72
C ASN A 648 -4.28 29.99 -4.03
N VAL A 649 -3.25 30.18 -3.20
CA VAL A 649 -2.20 31.19 -3.38
C VAL A 649 -0.85 30.48 -3.48
N ILE A 650 0.08 31.02 -4.27
CA ILE A 650 1.48 30.58 -4.22
C ILE A 650 2.18 31.35 -3.11
N LEU A 651 2.81 30.65 -2.17
CA LEU A 651 3.64 31.27 -1.15
C LEU A 651 5.10 31.21 -1.58
N VAL A 652 5.79 32.35 -1.45
CA VAL A 652 7.22 32.49 -1.68
C VAL A 652 7.89 33.01 -0.42
N THR A 653 8.94 32.34 0.01
CA THR A 653 9.79 32.77 1.13
C THR A 653 11.25 32.75 0.71
N PHE A 654 12.11 33.58 1.30
CA PHE A 654 13.53 33.63 0.93
C PHE A 654 14.40 34.15 2.07
N ASN A 655 15.70 33.88 1.97
CA ASN A 655 16.72 34.42 2.87
C ASN A 655 17.39 35.66 2.28
N TYR A 656 17.81 36.59 3.15
CA TYR A 656 18.63 37.75 2.79
C TYR A 656 19.74 37.96 3.83
N ARG A 657 20.84 38.64 3.46
CA ARG A 657 21.95 38.85 4.41
C ARG A 657 21.53 39.68 5.62
N LEU A 658 22.03 39.27 6.78
CA LEU A 658 21.70 39.83 8.11
C LEU A 658 22.93 40.48 8.77
N GLY A 659 22.68 41.22 9.85
CA GLY A 659 23.67 41.89 10.66
C GLY A 659 24.61 42.79 9.86
N ALA A 660 25.90 42.74 10.19
CA ALA A 660 26.92 43.50 9.49
C ALA A 660 27.03 43.12 8.00
N LEU A 661 26.81 41.85 7.64
CA LEU A 661 26.86 41.41 6.24
C LEU A 661 25.74 42.03 5.40
N GLY A 662 24.56 42.21 6.01
CA GLY A 662 23.42 42.82 5.34
C GLY A 662 23.44 44.34 5.32
N PHE A 663 23.89 44.99 6.40
CA PHE A 663 23.53 46.40 6.63
C PHE A 663 24.70 47.33 6.95
N ILE A 664 25.95 46.85 6.93
CA ILE A 664 27.10 47.74 7.12
C ILE A 664 27.20 48.75 5.98
N CYS A 665 27.35 50.04 6.34
CA CYS A 665 27.56 51.13 5.40
C CYS A 665 28.79 51.92 5.82
N LEU A 666 29.82 51.89 4.97
CA LEU A 666 31.08 52.60 5.22
C LEU A 666 31.30 53.77 4.25
N GLY A 667 30.33 54.04 3.36
CA GLY A 667 30.44 55.10 2.35
C GLY A 667 31.47 54.82 1.24
N ILE A 668 31.97 53.59 1.14
CA ILE A 668 32.94 53.17 0.11
C ILE A 668 32.31 52.19 -0.89
N LYS A 669 32.94 52.03 -2.05
CA LYS A 669 32.47 51.17 -3.15
C LYS A 669 32.33 49.71 -2.73
N GLU A 670 33.16 49.24 -1.81
CA GLU A 670 33.20 47.87 -1.33
C GLU A 670 32.11 47.56 -0.31
N ALA A 671 31.60 48.58 0.40
CA ALA A 671 30.56 48.48 1.42
C ALA A 671 29.57 49.67 1.33
N PRO A 672 28.81 49.76 0.22
CA PRO A 672 27.92 50.89 -0.06
C PRO A 672 26.63 50.91 0.79
N GLY A 673 26.48 50.00 1.76
CA GLY A 673 25.27 49.88 2.58
C GLY A 673 24.17 49.02 1.97
N ASN A 674 23.28 48.55 2.85
CA ASN A 674 21.99 47.92 2.52
C ASN A 674 22.07 46.73 1.56
N ALA A 675 23.08 45.89 1.70
CA ALA A 675 23.21 44.65 0.96
C ALA A 675 21.99 43.73 1.17
N GLY A 676 21.44 43.65 2.40
CA GLY A 676 20.24 42.88 2.71
C GLY A 676 18.99 43.37 2.00
N LEU A 677 18.79 44.69 1.85
CA LEU A 677 17.68 45.23 1.03
C LEU A 677 17.90 44.95 -0.48
N LYS A 678 19.15 44.98 -0.94
CA LYS A 678 19.50 44.63 -2.33
C LYS A 678 19.25 43.14 -2.61
N ASP A 679 19.48 42.27 -1.63
CA ASP A 679 19.14 40.85 -1.69
C ASP A 679 17.62 40.66 -1.83
N GLN A 680 16.83 41.36 -1.02
CA GLN A 680 15.37 41.33 -1.14
C GLN A 680 14.89 41.81 -2.52
N ILE A 681 15.45 42.90 -3.06
CA ILE A 681 15.14 43.37 -4.42
C ILE A 681 15.50 42.29 -5.47
N ALA A 682 16.63 41.61 -5.31
CA ALA A 682 17.03 40.53 -6.21
C ALA A 682 16.05 39.35 -6.14
N ALA A 683 15.57 38.97 -4.95
CA ALA A 683 14.55 37.95 -4.78
C ALA A 683 13.23 38.34 -5.47
N LEU A 684 12.79 39.59 -5.34
CA LEU A 684 11.58 40.08 -6.02
C LEU A 684 11.69 40.07 -7.54
N ARG A 685 12.86 40.45 -8.07
CA ARG A 685 13.14 40.33 -9.51
C ARG A 685 13.14 38.89 -9.97
N TRP A 686 13.66 37.98 -9.14
CA TRP A 686 13.59 36.54 -9.43
C TRP A 686 12.14 36.06 -9.49
N VAL A 687 11.29 36.45 -8.53
CA VAL A 687 9.86 36.11 -8.51
C VAL A 687 9.18 36.62 -9.79
N LYS A 688 9.37 37.90 -10.13
CA LYS A 688 8.76 38.51 -11.32
C LYS A 688 9.10 37.74 -12.61
N LYS A 689 10.33 37.24 -12.72
CA LYS A 689 10.79 36.52 -13.91
C LYS A 689 10.34 35.06 -13.97
N ASN A 690 10.27 34.38 -12.83
CA ASN A 690 10.19 32.91 -12.79
C ASN A 690 8.86 32.37 -12.27
N ILE A 691 8.05 33.15 -11.54
CA ILE A 691 6.88 32.61 -10.84
C ILE A 691 5.79 32.06 -11.77
N ALA A 692 5.72 32.56 -13.00
CA ALA A 692 4.83 32.04 -14.04
C ALA A 692 5.11 30.57 -14.39
N ALA A 693 6.37 30.13 -14.30
CA ALA A 693 6.74 28.72 -14.52
C ALA A 693 6.14 27.79 -13.45
N PHE A 694 5.84 28.33 -12.27
CA PHE A 694 5.18 27.62 -11.16
C PHE A 694 3.66 27.77 -11.17
N GLY A 695 3.09 28.40 -12.21
CA GLY A 695 1.64 28.67 -12.30
C GLY A 695 1.19 29.95 -11.58
N GLY A 696 2.11 30.78 -11.09
CA GLY A 696 1.78 32.06 -10.45
C GLY A 696 1.55 33.19 -11.45
N ASP A 697 0.73 34.15 -11.06
CA ASP A 697 0.53 35.40 -11.79
C ASP A 697 1.65 36.40 -11.43
N PRO A 698 2.59 36.71 -12.35
CA PRO A 698 3.67 37.66 -12.07
C PRO A 698 3.18 39.11 -11.93
N ASP A 699 1.94 39.42 -12.31
CA ASP A 699 1.32 40.74 -12.18
C ASP A 699 0.43 40.87 -10.93
N ASN A 700 0.17 39.77 -10.22
CA ASN A 700 -0.60 39.74 -8.97
C ASN A 700 0.24 39.24 -7.78
N VAL A 701 1.23 40.06 -7.40
CA VAL A 701 2.19 39.75 -6.32
C VAL A 701 1.94 40.65 -5.11
N THR A 702 1.67 40.05 -3.96
CA THR A 702 1.50 40.75 -2.67
C THR A 702 2.70 40.54 -1.76
N LEU A 703 3.23 41.63 -1.21
CA LEU A 703 4.34 41.62 -0.25
C LEU A 703 3.82 41.74 1.17
N PHE A 704 4.33 40.90 2.08
CA PHE A 704 4.05 40.99 3.51
C PHE A 704 5.26 40.56 4.34
N GLY A 705 5.28 40.96 5.61
CA GLY A 705 6.39 40.65 6.49
C GLY A 705 6.08 40.90 7.96
N LEU A 706 6.97 40.44 8.83
CA LEU A 706 6.88 40.60 10.28
C LEU A 706 8.07 41.42 10.80
N SER A 707 7.85 42.35 11.75
CA SER A 707 8.94 43.11 12.40
C SER A 707 9.84 43.81 11.35
N ALA A 708 11.16 43.57 11.38
CA ALA A 708 12.11 44.06 10.37
C ALA A 708 11.71 43.70 8.92
N GLY A 709 11.01 42.58 8.70
CA GLY A 709 10.41 42.24 7.41
C GLY A 709 9.29 43.20 7.00
N ALA A 710 8.42 43.59 7.93
CA ALA A 710 7.38 44.60 7.68
C ALA A 710 7.98 46.00 7.41
N THR A 711 9.05 46.36 8.13
CA THR A 711 9.84 47.55 7.85
C THR A 711 10.45 47.49 6.44
N SER A 712 10.96 46.33 6.04
CA SER A 712 11.49 46.12 4.69
C SER A 712 10.42 46.30 3.62
N VAL A 713 9.21 45.76 3.81
CA VAL A 713 8.09 45.99 2.89
C VAL A 713 7.83 47.50 2.71
N SER A 714 7.81 48.26 3.81
CA SER A 714 7.62 49.71 3.76
C SER A 714 8.74 50.42 2.99
N MET A 715 9.99 50.03 3.21
CA MET A 715 11.16 50.58 2.50
C MET A 715 11.16 50.22 1.01
N LEU A 716 10.76 48.99 0.67
CA LEU A 716 10.67 48.53 -0.71
C LEU A 716 9.56 49.25 -1.46
N ILE A 717 8.40 49.52 -0.86
CA ILE A 717 7.34 50.31 -1.49
C ILE A 717 7.80 51.75 -1.79
N ALA A 718 8.62 52.33 -0.92
CA ALA A 718 9.14 53.69 -1.10
C ALA A 718 10.31 53.77 -2.11
N SER A 719 10.91 52.65 -2.48
CA SER A 719 12.09 52.60 -3.36
C SER A 719 11.71 52.80 -4.84
N ASN A 720 12.57 53.49 -5.60
CA ASN A 720 12.44 53.55 -7.06
C ASN A 720 12.93 52.27 -7.75
N ALA A 721 13.61 51.36 -7.04
CA ALA A 721 14.14 50.12 -7.62
C ALA A 721 13.10 49.01 -7.78
N THR A 722 11.91 49.23 -7.24
CA THR A 722 10.75 48.32 -7.12
C THR A 722 9.48 48.88 -7.79
N LYS A 723 9.51 50.14 -8.25
CA LYS A 723 8.60 50.69 -9.26
C LYS A 723 9.11 50.30 -10.63
#